data_AF-A0A7V9S8Y4-F1
#
_entry.id   AF-A0A7V9S8Y4-F1
#
_cell.length_a   1.000
_cell.length_b   1.000
_cell.length_c   1.000
_cell.angle_alpha   90.00
_cell.angle_beta   90.00
_cell.angle_gamma   90.00
#
_symmetry.space_group_name_H-M   'P 1'
#
loop_
_entity.id
_entity.type
_entity.pdbx_description
1 polymer ?
#
loop_
_entity_poly.entity_id
_entity_poly.type
_entity_poly.pdbx_seq_one_letter_code
_entity_poly.pdbx_strand_id
1 'polypeptide(L)'
;MIGFAGFRASLLAGAAVVLLTPQAFAADFTVNPGATDTGGKTVFGPNLGTIGAGGKLTPAAGTVAITWSLNTNTTAAVTINNSGTIQGSGSSRGIGTSSNAAGAARSFNFDNLTATSVLASAGNDAFQINNDIGTGAINVNNFGTIKATGTGGSNGQALDFNAITTTTGTVTITNQVGGVIQAADADGIRPGNRATINNSGQIIANWVTGANGNDSNNDAIDFQDVGKGGTINNFSTGSITGARNAITGKDAIIVNNSGTITGVDGSGLNIDTTTASGITVVVNNAGGVITGNAVHADGDAIDVDYLVNITNAGTIRAVGIDPVAAASLNEALAIGGGTVTNNAGGLIISDERAITVDDSDHGNAFGATSIDNAGTITGTNGQAIAITSISGDTLTNRAGGVINGSVVMGNGVDTINLYGGSALNGALNGGGGSDTIHLLGSGNGTLANVSGVEVLKVDSGRWAVNGNQTYASGVTVATGATMLVNGALGGDVVNNGTVRVDNATVSFTGTFQNNGAYISDPSTQTFNNLSVGANGYIQAGAGDVFKVGGNFTNASTKNQLWYTREATLELIGADQTNHWIDVLGADNGKTARNQDFSWGELNIDGGNLITFKNGTALCNRGWYVADLIGALISGSSIANITGFNGLTVYYDAYQTDNAYLGGLTYALAGGGQLVADVPEPMTWILFLSGLGLLGGFVRRRRVQAVAG
;
A
#
# COMPACT_ATOMS: atom_id res chain seq x y z
N MET A 1 -99.65 -50.67 -5.88
CA MET A 1 -100.51 -51.09 -7.01
C MET A 1 -99.85 -50.57 -8.28
N ILE A 2 -99.22 -51.49 -9.04
CA ILE A 2 -99.61 -51.87 -10.42
C ILE A 2 -99.47 -50.65 -11.36
N GLY A 3 -98.51 -50.52 -12.26
CA GLY A 3 -97.74 -51.48 -13.04
C GLY A 3 -97.82 -51.05 -14.52
N PHE A 4 -96.78 -51.24 -15.34
CA PHE A 4 -96.86 -51.82 -16.70
C PHE A 4 -95.52 -51.73 -17.47
N ALA A 5 -95.17 -52.87 -18.08
CA ALA A 5 -94.35 -53.13 -19.30
C ALA A 5 -92.91 -52.56 -19.34
N GLY A 6 -91.82 -53.32 -19.51
CA GLY A 6 -91.63 -54.63 -20.13
C GLY A 6 -91.09 -54.44 -21.56
N PHE A 7 -89.77 -54.42 -21.76
CA PHE A 7 -89.12 -54.79 -23.02
C PHE A 7 -87.66 -55.19 -22.77
N ARG A 8 -87.27 -56.34 -23.34
CA ARG A 8 -85.91 -56.90 -23.32
C ARG A 8 -85.01 -56.11 -24.27
N ALA A 9 -83.81 -55.73 -23.82
CA ALA A 9 -82.75 -55.21 -24.67
C ALA A 9 -81.45 -55.99 -24.44
N SER A 10 -80.91 -56.45 -25.56
CA SER A 10 -79.72 -57.26 -25.74
C SER A 10 -78.46 -56.54 -25.24
N LEU A 11 -77.59 -57.28 -24.53
CA LEU A 11 -76.28 -56.83 -24.10
C LEU A 11 -75.32 -56.85 -25.31
N LEU A 12 -74.98 -55.69 -25.87
CA LEU A 12 -73.87 -55.52 -26.81
C LEU A 12 -72.66 -54.98 -26.03
N ALA A 13 -71.64 -55.81 -25.82
CA ALA A 13 -70.37 -55.38 -25.26
C ALA A 13 -69.56 -54.65 -26.35
N GLY A 14 -69.54 -53.32 -26.31
CA GLY A 14 -68.61 -52.51 -27.08
C GLY A 14 -67.26 -52.45 -26.38
N ALA A 15 -66.23 -53.07 -26.96
CA ALA A 15 -64.85 -52.92 -26.53
C ALA A 15 -64.36 -51.51 -26.88
N ALA A 16 -64.19 -50.66 -25.88
CA ALA A 16 -63.51 -49.38 -26.02
C ALA A 16 -62.00 -49.64 -26.15
N VAL A 17 -61.47 -49.48 -27.37
CA VAL A 17 -60.03 -49.43 -27.62
C VAL A 17 -59.53 -48.09 -27.07
N VAL A 18 -58.89 -48.12 -25.90
CA VAL A 18 -58.12 -46.99 -25.38
C VAL A 18 -56.86 -46.87 -26.25
N LEU A 19 -56.84 -45.89 -27.14
CA LEU A 19 -55.64 -45.45 -27.85
C LEU A 19 -54.69 -44.81 -26.84
N LEU A 20 -53.80 -45.62 -26.26
CA LEU A 20 -52.61 -45.15 -25.55
C LEU A 20 -51.69 -44.49 -26.59
N THR A 21 -51.67 -43.17 -26.64
CA THR A 21 -50.64 -42.43 -27.39
C THR A 21 -49.28 -42.76 -26.77
N PRO A 22 -48.29 -43.23 -27.53
CA PRO A 22 -46.96 -43.46 -26.99
C PRO A 22 -46.39 -42.13 -26.47
N GLN A 23 -46.04 -42.10 -25.19
CA GLN A 23 -45.21 -41.05 -24.63
C GLN A 23 -43.89 -41.07 -25.40
N ALA A 24 -43.62 -40.04 -26.20
CA ALA A 24 -42.35 -39.91 -26.89
C ALA A 24 -41.25 -39.73 -25.84
N PHE A 25 -40.49 -40.79 -25.59
CA PHE A 25 -39.30 -40.70 -24.77
C PHE A 25 -38.28 -39.80 -25.48
N ALA A 26 -37.71 -38.86 -24.74
CA ALA A 26 -36.57 -38.08 -25.21
C ALA A 26 -35.40 -39.03 -25.56
N ALA A 27 -34.73 -38.72 -26.67
CA ALA A 27 -33.67 -39.52 -27.27
C ALA A 27 -32.59 -38.62 -27.85
N ASP A 28 -31.46 -39.22 -28.21
CA ASP A 28 -30.42 -38.54 -28.97
C ASP A 28 -31.01 -37.90 -30.24
N PHE A 29 -30.46 -36.76 -30.65
CA PHE A 29 -30.90 -36.08 -31.86
C PHE A 29 -29.73 -35.55 -32.67
N THR A 30 -29.96 -35.37 -33.98
CA THR A 30 -28.99 -34.75 -34.89
C THR A 30 -29.70 -33.78 -35.82
N VAL A 31 -29.19 -32.55 -35.88
CA VAL A 31 -29.48 -31.59 -36.94
C VAL A 31 -28.33 -31.67 -37.95
N ASN A 32 -28.62 -32.18 -39.14
CA ASN A 32 -27.60 -32.40 -40.16
C ASN A 32 -26.92 -31.08 -40.60
N PRO A 33 -25.65 -31.11 -41.05
CA PRO A 33 -24.99 -29.95 -41.61
C PRO A 33 -25.83 -29.24 -42.68
N GLY A 34 -25.94 -27.92 -42.60
CA GLY A 34 -26.73 -27.08 -43.50
C GLY A 34 -28.26 -27.24 -43.42
N ALA A 35 -28.78 -28.21 -42.67
CA ALA A 35 -30.22 -28.43 -42.53
C ALA A 35 -30.85 -27.48 -41.51
N THR A 36 -32.14 -27.18 -41.66
CA THR A 36 -32.93 -26.46 -40.65
C THR A 36 -33.95 -27.41 -40.03
N ASP A 37 -33.94 -27.50 -38.71
CA ASP A 37 -34.88 -28.24 -37.88
C ASP A 37 -35.71 -27.26 -37.06
N THR A 38 -37.03 -27.33 -37.21
CA THR A 38 -37.99 -26.43 -36.54
C THR A 38 -38.72 -27.11 -35.38
N GLY A 39 -38.38 -28.35 -35.04
CA GLY A 39 -38.96 -29.06 -33.90
C GLY A 39 -38.09 -28.92 -32.66
N GLY A 40 -38.65 -28.31 -31.59
CA GLY A 40 -37.98 -28.26 -30.28
C GLY A 40 -37.58 -29.65 -29.79
N LYS A 41 -36.45 -29.72 -29.08
CA LYS A 41 -35.90 -30.99 -28.56
C LYS A 41 -36.09 -31.06 -27.06
N THR A 42 -36.31 -32.28 -26.56
CA THR A 42 -36.30 -32.57 -25.13
C THR A 42 -35.21 -33.61 -24.88
N VAL A 43 -34.39 -33.41 -23.85
CA VAL A 43 -33.26 -34.27 -23.48
C VAL A 43 -33.24 -34.56 -21.99
N PHE A 44 -32.73 -35.72 -21.58
CA PHE A 44 -32.38 -36.07 -20.20
C PHE A 44 -31.11 -36.93 -20.20
N GLY A 45 -30.48 -37.17 -19.05
CA GLY A 45 -29.24 -37.93 -19.00
C GLY A 45 -29.43 -39.40 -19.43
N PRO A 46 -28.63 -39.97 -20.34
CA PRO A 46 -27.36 -39.48 -20.89
C PRO A 46 -27.42 -38.97 -22.35
N ASN A 47 -28.52 -38.35 -22.79
CA ASN A 47 -28.72 -38.06 -24.21
C ASN A 47 -27.60 -37.20 -24.84
N LEU A 48 -27.33 -37.48 -26.12
CA LEU A 48 -26.45 -36.72 -26.99
C LEU A 48 -27.25 -35.94 -28.06
N GLY A 49 -27.10 -34.62 -28.06
CA GLY A 49 -27.56 -33.75 -29.15
C GLY A 49 -26.40 -33.30 -30.02
N THR A 50 -26.54 -33.36 -31.34
CA THR A 50 -25.52 -32.85 -32.29
C THR A 50 -26.14 -31.90 -33.30
N ILE A 51 -25.58 -30.71 -33.45
CA ILE A 51 -25.93 -29.75 -34.51
C ILE A 51 -24.71 -29.61 -35.42
N GLY A 52 -24.83 -30.06 -36.66
CA GLY A 52 -23.75 -30.03 -37.65
C GLY A 52 -23.43 -28.62 -38.16
N ALA A 53 -22.27 -28.47 -38.81
CA ALA A 53 -21.82 -27.19 -39.38
C ALA A 53 -22.87 -26.56 -40.30
N GLY A 54 -23.23 -25.30 -40.04
CA GLY A 54 -24.29 -24.58 -40.77
C GLY A 54 -25.72 -25.11 -40.55
N GLY A 55 -25.90 -26.18 -39.77
CA GLY A 55 -27.22 -26.66 -39.35
C GLY A 55 -27.88 -25.66 -38.39
N LYS A 56 -29.21 -25.61 -38.39
CA LYS A 56 -30.01 -24.67 -37.59
C LYS A 56 -31.10 -25.41 -36.83
N LEU A 57 -31.07 -25.36 -35.50
CA LEU A 57 -32.20 -25.71 -34.64
C LEU A 57 -32.94 -24.42 -34.29
N THR A 58 -34.06 -24.16 -34.96
CA THR A 58 -34.81 -22.91 -34.84
C THR A 58 -36.31 -23.22 -34.81
N PRO A 59 -36.85 -23.58 -33.64
CA PRO A 59 -38.28 -23.83 -33.51
C PRO A 59 -39.13 -22.58 -33.72
N ALA A 60 -40.44 -22.81 -33.81
CA ALA A 60 -41.43 -21.75 -33.84
C ALA A 60 -41.35 -20.86 -32.59
N ALA A 61 -41.74 -19.59 -32.74
CA ALA A 61 -41.72 -18.61 -31.66
C ALA A 61 -42.42 -19.11 -30.39
N GLY A 62 -41.82 -18.85 -29.22
CA GLY A 62 -42.33 -19.30 -27.93
C GLY A 62 -41.89 -20.71 -27.52
N THR A 63 -41.29 -21.50 -28.42
CA THR A 63 -40.78 -22.85 -28.10
C THR A 63 -39.28 -22.83 -27.79
N VAL A 64 -38.89 -23.46 -26.68
CA VAL A 64 -37.47 -23.60 -26.29
C VAL A 64 -36.79 -24.56 -27.27
N ALA A 65 -35.61 -24.20 -27.80
CA ALA A 65 -34.93 -25.04 -28.78
C ALA A 65 -34.48 -26.38 -28.20
N ILE A 66 -33.90 -26.38 -27.00
CA ILE A 66 -33.58 -27.60 -26.26
C ILE A 66 -34.08 -27.47 -24.82
N THR A 67 -35.03 -28.33 -24.43
CA THR A 67 -35.50 -28.46 -23.06
C THR A 67 -34.77 -29.61 -22.37
N TRP A 68 -33.98 -29.30 -21.34
CA TRP A 68 -33.45 -30.29 -20.42
C TRP A 68 -34.55 -30.71 -19.44
N SER A 69 -35.06 -31.92 -19.63
CA SER A 69 -36.08 -32.52 -18.78
C SER A 69 -35.45 -33.01 -17.46
N LEU A 70 -35.92 -32.45 -16.35
CA LEU A 70 -35.40 -32.72 -15.00
C LEU A 70 -36.24 -33.72 -14.20
N ASN A 71 -37.31 -34.25 -14.80
CA ASN A 71 -38.23 -35.22 -14.22
C ASN A 71 -37.69 -36.66 -14.16
N THR A 72 -36.42 -36.88 -14.54
CA THR A 72 -35.76 -38.18 -14.52
C THR A 72 -34.70 -38.23 -13.42
N ASN A 73 -34.64 -39.31 -12.65
CA ASN A 73 -33.64 -39.51 -11.58
C ASN A 73 -32.26 -39.97 -12.13
N THR A 74 -31.88 -39.56 -13.33
CA THR A 74 -30.61 -39.96 -13.95
C THR A 74 -29.48 -39.05 -13.51
N THR A 75 -28.36 -39.63 -13.10
CA THR A 75 -27.13 -38.88 -12.73
C THR A 75 -26.17 -38.69 -13.89
N ALA A 76 -26.38 -39.40 -15.01
CA ALA A 76 -25.54 -39.28 -16.19
C ALA A 76 -25.76 -37.93 -16.88
N ALA A 77 -24.72 -37.40 -17.52
CA ALA A 77 -24.78 -36.07 -18.13
C ALA A 77 -25.53 -36.08 -19.47
N VAL A 78 -26.31 -35.03 -19.72
CA VAL A 78 -26.68 -34.65 -21.10
C VAL A 78 -25.45 -34.03 -21.77
N THR A 79 -25.22 -34.30 -23.05
CA THR A 79 -24.17 -33.63 -23.84
C THR A 79 -24.77 -33.04 -25.11
N ILE A 80 -24.49 -31.76 -25.38
CA ILE A 80 -24.91 -31.06 -26.59
C ILE A 80 -23.67 -30.52 -27.32
N ASN A 81 -23.44 -31.02 -28.52
CA ASN A 81 -22.36 -30.61 -29.42
C ASN A 81 -22.91 -29.70 -30.51
N ASN A 82 -22.52 -28.43 -30.51
CA ASN A 82 -22.99 -27.43 -31.46
C ASN A 82 -21.86 -26.94 -32.39
N SER A 83 -21.95 -27.31 -33.66
CA SER A 83 -21.16 -26.74 -34.77
C SER A 83 -21.98 -25.79 -35.65
N GLY A 84 -23.27 -25.58 -35.35
CA GLY A 84 -24.21 -24.78 -36.13
C GLY A 84 -24.89 -23.70 -35.29
N THR A 85 -26.19 -23.51 -35.47
CA THR A 85 -26.99 -22.51 -34.75
C THR A 85 -28.10 -23.17 -33.94
N ILE A 86 -28.19 -22.83 -32.66
CA ILE A 86 -29.35 -23.08 -31.79
C ILE A 86 -29.99 -21.72 -31.52
N GLN A 87 -31.27 -21.55 -31.84
CA GLN A 87 -31.96 -20.27 -31.73
C GLN A 87 -33.29 -20.43 -30.98
N GLY A 88 -33.40 -19.76 -29.83
CA GLY A 88 -34.68 -19.45 -29.19
C GLY A 88 -35.39 -18.31 -29.92
N SER A 89 -36.61 -18.55 -30.39
CA SER A 89 -37.41 -17.59 -31.16
C SER A 89 -38.51 -16.96 -30.31
N GLY A 90 -38.84 -15.69 -30.57
CA GLY A 90 -39.83 -14.94 -29.77
C GLY A 90 -39.35 -14.75 -28.33
N SER A 91 -40.22 -14.95 -27.35
CA SER A 91 -39.93 -14.84 -25.91
C SER A 91 -39.34 -16.13 -25.29
N SER A 92 -38.78 -17.03 -26.11
CA SER A 92 -38.30 -18.34 -25.66
C SER A 92 -36.79 -18.37 -25.48
N ARG A 93 -36.25 -19.51 -25.02
CA ARG A 93 -34.83 -19.73 -24.75
C ARG A 93 -34.19 -20.61 -25.81
N GLY A 94 -32.87 -20.52 -25.98
CA GLY A 94 -32.10 -21.49 -26.75
C GLY A 94 -32.07 -22.83 -26.03
N ILE A 95 -31.55 -22.85 -24.81
CA ILE A 95 -31.56 -24.01 -23.91
C ILE A 95 -32.25 -23.61 -22.60
N GLY A 96 -33.13 -24.46 -22.08
CA GLY A 96 -33.83 -24.23 -20.82
C GLY A 96 -34.11 -25.52 -20.07
N THR A 97 -34.41 -25.43 -18.78
CA THR A 97 -34.86 -26.59 -17.99
C THR A 97 -36.38 -26.66 -17.90
N SER A 98 -36.92 -27.88 -17.82
CA SER A 98 -38.30 -28.08 -17.35
C SER A 98 -38.37 -27.85 -15.84
N SER A 99 -39.49 -27.37 -15.31
CA SER A 99 -39.73 -27.40 -13.87
C SER A 99 -39.77 -28.85 -13.33
N ASN A 100 -39.22 -29.05 -12.12
CA ASN A 100 -39.42 -30.18 -11.19
C ASN A 100 -38.35 -31.30 -11.15
N ALA A 101 -37.57 -31.31 -10.06
CA ALA A 101 -37.52 -32.30 -8.96
C ALA A 101 -36.41 -31.84 -7.99
N ALA A 102 -36.55 -31.98 -6.68
CA ALA A 102 -35.51 -31.54 -5.74
C ALA A 102 -34.42 -32.61 -5.55
N GLY A 103 -33.14 -32.20 -5.47
CA GLY A 103 -32.08 -32.96 -4.81
C GLY A 103 -31.33 -34.05 -5.58
N ALA A 104 -31.63 -34.33 -6.86
CA ALA A 104 -30.85 -35.29 -7.66
C ALA A 104 -29.57 -34.65 -8.25
N ALA A 105 -28.48 -35.43 -8.36
CA ALA A 105 -27.28 -35.01 -9.08
C ALA A 105 -27.60 -34.85 -10.57
N ARG A 106 -27.32 -33.68 -11.13
CA ARG A 106 -27.69 -33.30 -12.50
C ARG A 106 -26.51 -32.72 -13.24
N SER A 107 -26.17 -33.34 -14.37
CA SER A 107 -25.01 -32.92 -15.15
C SER A 107 -25.38 -32.58 -16.58
N PHE A 108 -24.78 -31.52 -17.11
CA PHE A 108 -24.99 -31.06 -18.47
C PHE A 108 -23.69 -30.52 -19.05
N ASN A 109 -23.33 -31.00 -20.25
CA ASN A 109 -22.19 -30.55 -21.01
C ASN A 109 -22.70 -29.83 -22.27
N PHE A 110 -22.29 -28.57 -22.45
CA PHE A 110 -22.55 -27.81 -23.66
C PHE A 110 -21.23 -27.43 -24.33
N ASP A 111 -20.99 -27.96 -25.52
CA ASP A 111 -19.84 -27.67 -26.34
C ASP A 111 -20.25 -26.87 -27.57
N ASN A 112 -19.95 -25.56 -27.56
CA ASN A 112 -20.12 -24.68 -28.71
C ASN A 112 -18.81 -24.68 -29.52
N LEU A 113 -18.69 -25.65 -30.42
CA LEU A 113 -17.42 -26.22 -30.88
C LEU A 113 -16.56 -25.36 -31.81
N THR A 114 -17.14 -24.36 -32.48
CA THR A 114 -16.44 -23.60 -33.53
C THR A 114 -16.68 -22.10 -33.40
N ALA A 115 -15.79 -21.29 -33.97
CA ALA A 115 -15.95 -19.82 -34.03
C ALA A 115 -17.25 -19.36 -34.72
N THR A 116 -17.85 -20.21 -35.57
CA THR A 116 -19.12 -19.94 -36.25
C THR A 116 -20.34 -20.54 -35.54
N SER A 117 -20.13 -21.33 -34.48
CA SER A 117 -21.23 -21.94 -33.74
C SER A 117 -21.95 -20.89 -32.90
N VAL A 118 -23.28 -20.91 -32.92
CA VAL A 118 -24.12 -19.93 -32.22
C VAL A 118 -25.13 -20.63 -31.34
N LEU A 119 -25.22 -20.20 -30.08
CA LEU A 119 -26.40 -20.35 -29.23
C LEU A 119 -26.98 -18.95 -29.00
N ALA A 120 -28.23 -18.73 -29.38
CA ALA A 120 -28.85 -17.43 -29.22
C ALA A 120 -30.31 -17.49 -28.78
N SER A 121 -30.76 -16.39 -28.18
CA SER A 121 -32.16 -16.13 -27.89
C SER A 121 -32.52 -14.68 -28.23
N ALA A 122 -33.73 -14.49 -28.76
CA ALA A 122 -34.22 -13.18 -29.21
C ALA A 122 -35.01 -12.40 -28.14
N GLY A 123 -35.52 -13.06 -27.10
CA GLY A 123 -36.44 -12.44 -26.15
C GLY A 123 -36.39 -13.04 -24.74
N ASN A 124 -35.32 -13.76 -24.42
CA ASN A 124 -35.07 -14.38 -23.13
C ASN A 124 -33.60 -14.84 -23.05
N ASP A 125 -33.26 -15.69 -22.09
CA ASP A 125 -31.91 -16.20 -21.92
C ASP A 125 -31.48 -17.11 -23.08
N ALA A 126 -30.19 -17.10 -23.42
CA ALA A 126 -29.67 -18.05 -24.41
C ALA A 126 -29.60 -19.46 -23.81
N PHE A 127 -29.12 -19.58 -22.57
CA PHE A 127 -29.13 -20.81 -21.79
C PHE A 127 -29.55 -20.53 -20.35
N GLN A 128 -30.68 -21.08 -19.91
CA GLN A 128 -31.09 -21.05 -18.51
C GLN A 128 -31.08 -22.43 -17.85
N ILE A 129 -30.60 -22.47 -16.60
CA ILE A 129 -30.82 -23.58 -15.66
C ILE A 129 -31.57 -23.00 -14.47
N ASN A 130 -32.86 -23.30 -14.38
CA ASN A 130 -33.75 -22.74 -13.36
C ASN A 130 -33.98 -23.67 -12.15
N ASN A 131 -33.00 -24.55 -11.87
CA ASN A 131 -33.08 -25.51 -10.78
C ASN A 131 -31.69 -25.82 -10.24
N ASP A 132 -31.63 -26.18 -8.96
CA ASP A 132 -30.39 -26.66 -8.36
C ASP A 132 -29.97 -28.03 -8.95
N ILE A 133 -28.66 -28.29 -8.94
CA ILE A 133 -28.02 -29.43 -9.61
C ILE A 133 -27.55 -30.54 -8.65
N GLY A 134 -27.75 -30.35 -7.34
CA GLY A 134 -27.25 -31.28 -6.32
C GLY A 134 -25.73 -31.44 -6.42
N THR A 135 -25.23 -32.69 -6.39
CA THR A 135 -23.80 -33.01 -6.56
C THR A 135 -23.37 -33.08 -8.04
N GLY A 136 -24.22 -32.66 -8.97
CA GLY A 136 -23.94 -32.68 -10.41
C GLY A 136 -22.96 -31.61 -10.88
N ALA A 137 -22.73 -31.58 -12.19
CA ALA A 137 -21.77 -30.67 -12.82
C ALA A 137 -22.33 -30.05 -14.12
N ILE A 138 -22.23 -28.73 -14.22
CA ILE A 138 -22.54 -27.98 -15.45
C ILE A 138 -21.23 -27.57 -16.10
N ASN A 139 -21.02 -27.98 -17.35
CA ASN A 139 -19.83 -27.61 -18.12
C ASN A 139 -20.26 -26.91 -19.40
N VAL A 140 -19.78 -25.67 -19.59
CA VAL A 140 -19.97 -24.88 -20.81
C VAL A 140 -18.61 -24.62 -21.42
N ASN A 141 -18.41 -24.97 -22.69
CA ASN A 141 -17.18 -24.74 -23.44
C ASN A 141 -17.51 -24.01 -24.74
N ASN A 142 -17.06 -22.76 -24.86
CA ASN A 142 -17.47 -21.86 -25.93
C ASN A 142 -16.29 -21.42 -26.80
N PHE A 143 -16.24 -21.89 -28.04
CA PHE A 143 -15.38 -21.33 -29.11
C PHE A 143 -16.10 -20.33 -30.00
N GLY A 144 -17.44 -20.31 -29.99
CA GLY A 144 -18.27 -19.48 -30.85
C GLY A 144 -18.97 -18.37 -30.09
N THR A 145 -20.26 -18.14 -30.39
CA THR A 145 -21.06 -17.10 -29.74
C THR A 145 -22.21 -17.70 -28.94
N ILE A 146 -22.33 -17.32 -27.66
CA ILE A 146 -23.52 -17.50 -26.84
C ILE A 146 -24.10 -16.11 -26.58
N LYS A 147 -25.33 -15.84 -27.00
CA LYS A 147 -25.89 -14.49 -26.86
C LYS A 147 -27.40 -14.39 -26.61
N ALA A 148 -27.79 -13.46 -25.75
CA ALA A 148 -29.15 -12.98 -25.66
C ALA A 148 -29.25 -11.61 -26.34
N THR A 149 -30.11 -11.48 -27.35
CA THR A 149 -30.22 -10.26 -28.17
C THR A 149 -31.43 -9.40 -27.82
N GLY A 150 -32.28 -9.88 -26.91
CA GLY A 150 -33.47 -9.16 -26.48
C GLY A 150 -33.12 -7.95 -25.62
N THR A 151 -33.99 -6.94 -25.63
CA THR A 151 -33.82 -5.68 -24.91
C THR A 151 -35.12 -5.26 -24.20
N GLY A 152 -35.03 -4.37 -23.22
CA GLY A 152 -36.15 -3.91 -22.40
C GLY A 152 -36.89 -5.08 -21.74
N GLY A 153 -38.22 -5.10 -21.82
CA GLY A 153 -39.04 -6.19 -21.27
C GLY A 153 -38.89 -7.56 -21.95
N SER A 154 -38.01 -7.68 -22.95
CA SER A 154 -37.65 -8.94 -23.60
C SER A 154 -36.16 -9.28 -23.44
N ASN A 155 -35.47 -8.63 -22.49
CA ASN A 155 -34.08 -8.95 -22.20
C ASN A 155 -33.91 -10.36 -21.60
N GLY A 156 -32.65 -10.79 -21.49
CA GLY A 156 -32.26 -12.05 -20.89
C GLY A 156 -30.75 -12.18 -20.87
N GLN A 157 -30.24 -13.08 -20.03
CA GLN A 157 -28.81 -13.30 -19.89
C GLN A 157 -28.27 -14.23 -20.99
N ALA A 158 -26.98 -14.15 -21.30
CA ALA A 158 -26.39 -15.18 -22.18
C ALA A 158 -26.39 -16.54 -21.47
N LEU A 159 -26.02 -16.56 -20.19
CA LEU A 159 -26.09 -17.72 -19.30
C LEU A 159 -26.80 -17.32 -18.00
N ASP A 160 -27.97 -17.90 -17.72
CA ASP A 160 -28.70 -17.73 -16.45
C ASP A 160 -28.75 -19.05 -15.66
N PHE A 161 -27.81 -19.20 -14.75
CA PHE A 161 -27.70 -20.32 -13.81
C PHE A 161 -27.96 -19.88 -12.36
N ASN A 162 -28.66 -18.76 -12.17
CA ASN A 162 -28.89 -18.15 -10.86
C ASN A 162 -29.58 -19.10 -9.85
N ALA A 163 -30.36 -20.05 -10.34
CA ALA A 163 -31.06 -21.03 -9.50
C ALA A 163 -30.15 -22.15 -8.96
N ILE A 164 -28.87 -22.20 -9.34
CA ILE A 164 -27.90 -23.14 -8.80
C ILE A 164 -27.38 -22.62 -7.47
N THR A 165 -27.78 -23.27 -6.38
CA THR A 165 -27.41 -22.91 -4.99
C THR A 165 -26.59 -24.00 -4.30
N THR A 166 -26.25 -25.07 -5.00
CA THR A 166 -25.53 -26.22 -4.46
C THR A 166 -24.25 -25.84 -3.72
N THR A 167 -23.98 -26.55 -2.62
CA THR A 167 -22.71 -26.48 -1.89
C THR A 167 -21.74 -27.60 -2.27
N THR A 168 -22.18 -28.55 -3.11
CA THR A 168 -21.45 -29.79 -3.44
C THR A 168 -21.24 -30.03 -4.93
N GLY A 169 -22.09 -29.48 -5.78
CA GLY A 169 -21.96 -29.50 -7.23
C GLY A 169 -20.98 -28.44 -7.72
N THR A 170 -20.82 -28.39 -9.04
CA THR A 170 -19.90 -27.45 -9.71
C THR A 170 -20.49 -26.88 -10.98
N VAL A 171 -20.12 -25.64 -11.29
CA VAL A 171 -20.38 -24.99 -12.58
C VAL A 171 -19.03 -24.58 -13.15
N THR A 172 -18.70 -25.01 -14.37
CA THR A 172 -17.49 -24.60 -15.08
C THR A 172 -17.88 -23.98 -16.42
N ILE A 173 -17.55 -22.71 -16.61
CA ILE A 173 -17.77 -21.98 -17.86
C ILE A 173 -16.39 -21.67 -18.45
N THR A 174 -16.11 -22.16 -19.65
CA THR A 174 -14.86 -21.90 -20.37
C THR A 174 -15.17 -21.18 -21.67
N ASN A 175 -14.82 -19.90 -21.74
CA ASN A 175 -14.90 -19.09 -22.94
C ASN A 175 -13.52 -19.05 -23.59
N GLN A 176 -13.37 -19.70 -24.73
CA GLN A 176 -12.11 -19.89 -25.42
C GLN A 176 -11.69 -18.62 -26.17
N VAL A 177 -10.46 -18.60 -26.67
CA VAL A 177 -9.96 -17.53 -27.53
C VAL A 177 -10.90 -17.34 -28.73
N GLY A 178 -11.38 -16.11 -28.92
CA GLY A 178 -12.36 -15.75 -29.95
C GLY A 178 -13.82 -16.07 -29.62
N GLY A 179 -14.08 -16.77 -28.51
CA GLY A 179 -15.42 -17.00 -27.99
C GLY A 179 -16.06 -15.73 -27.45
N VAL A 180 -17.36 -15.58 -27.66
CA VAL A 180 -18.17 -14.45 -27.18
C VAL A 180 -19.33 -14.95 -26.35
N ILE A 181 -19.49 -14.42 -25.14
CA ILE A 181 -20.68 -14.57 -24.29
C ILE A 181 -21.24 -13.16 -24.09
N GLN A 182 -22.48 -12.91 -24.57
CA GLN A 182 -22.99 -11.55 -24.64
C GLN A 182 -24.48 -11.43 -24.31
N ALA A 183 -24.84 -10.46 -23.48
CA ALA A 183 -26.21 -9.98 -23.35
C ALA A 183 -26.35 -8.57 -23.93
N ALA A 184 -27.48 -8.30 -24.58
CA ALA A 184 -27.76 -7.00 -25.19
C ALA A 184 -28.27 -5.95 -24.20
N ASP A 185 -28.91 -6.37 -23.11
CA ASP A 185 -29.55 -5.48 -22.13
C ASP A 185 -29.88 -6.23 -20.82
N ALA A 186 -28.92 -7.02 -20.35
CA ALA A 186 -28.99 -7.80 -19.11
C ALA A 186 -27.57 -8.17 -18.70
N ASP A 187 -27.42 -8.88 -17.59
CA ASP A 187 -26.14 -9.49 -17.24
C ASP A 187 -25.66 -10.47 -18.31
N GLY A 188 -24.35 -10.51 -18.55
CA GLY A 188 -23.78 -11.51 -19.45
C GLY A 188 -23.98 -12.91 -18.89
N ILE A 189 -23.56 -13.12 -17.63
CA ILE A 189 -23.56 -14.41 -16.95
C ILE A 189 -24.09 -14.23 -15.53
N ARG A 190 -25.08 -15.03 -15.14
CA ARG A 190 -25.42 -15.33 -13.74
C ARG A 190 -25.00 -16.76 -13.44
N PRO A 191 -23.83 -17.01 -12.84
CA PRO A 191 -23.21 -18.32 -12.92
C PRO A 191 -23.72 -19.32 -11.85
N GLY A 192 -24.45 -18.83 -10.84
CA GLY A 192 -24.84 -19.63 -9.68
C GLY A 192 -23.68 -19.86 -8.70
N ASN A 193 -23.93 -20.63 -7.64
CA ASN A 193 -22.93 -20.88 -6.60
C ASN A 193 -21.81 -21.81 -7.08
N ARG A 194 -20.59 -21.60 -6.56
CA ARG A 194 -19.39 -22.42 -6.78
C ARG A 194 -18.98 -22.50 -8.25
N ALA A 195 -19.24 -21.44 -9.00
CA ALA A 195 -18.85 -21.39 -10.39
C ALA A 195 -17.34 -21.13 -10.57
N THR A 196 -16.75 -21.75 -11.58
CA THR A 196 -15.43 -21.43 -12.10
C THR A 196 -15.58 -20.92 -13.53
N ILE A 197 -15.18 -19.67 -13.77
CA ILE A 197 -15.25 -19.02 -15.08
C ILE A 197 -13.83 -18.87 -15.61
N ASN A 198 -13.54 -19.49 -16.75
CA ASN A 198 -12.26 -19.45 -17.44
C ASN A 198 -12.44 -18.65 -18.74
N ASN A 199 -11.92 -17.43 -18.81
CA ASN A 199 -12.13 -16.54 -19.94
C ASN A 199 -10.85 -16.23 -20.69
N SER A 200 -10.77 -16.64 -21.96
CA SER A 200 -9.79 -16.20 -22.95
C SER A 200 -10.44 -15.46 -24.13
N GLY A 201 -11.77 -15.29 -24.09
CA GLY A 201 -12.56 -14.60 -25.11
C GLY A 201 -13.19 -13.32 -24.56
N GLN A 202 -14.39 -12.99 -25.02
CA GLN A 202 -15.15 -11.83 -24.56
C GLN A 202 -16.38 -12.25 -23.76
N ILE A 203 -16.57 -11.63 -22.58
CA ILE A 203 -17.81 -11.67 -21.80
C ILE A 203 -18.32 -10.23 -21.72
N ILE A 204 -19.52 -9.98 -22.24
CA ILE A 204 -20.02 -8.63 -22.47
C ILE A 204 -21.46 -8.50 -21.98
N ALA A 205 -21.73 -7.53 -21.12
CA ALA A 205 -23.06 -6.98 -20.91
C ALA A 205 -23.16 -5.63 -21.62
N ASN A 206 -24.23 -5.44 -22.39
CA ASN A 206 -24.53 -4.15 -23.02
C ASN A 206 -25.79 -3.55 -22.37
N TRP A 207 -26.10 -2.31 -22.75
CA TRP A 207 -27.34 -1.64 -22.43
C TRP A 207 -27.95 -1.05 -23.71
N VAL A 208 -29.23 -0.67 -23.64
CA VAL A 208 -29.89 0.01 -24.75
C VAL A 208 -29.49 1.49 -24.80
N THR A 209 -28.88 1.92 -25.92
CA THR A 209 -28.60 3.34 -26.21
C THR A 209 -29.84 4.22 -25.99
N GLY A 210 -29.72 5.24 -25.15
CA GLY A 210 -30.81 6.14 -24.75
C GLY A 210 -30.98 6.27 -23.23
N ALA A 211 -30.44 5.32 -22.47
CA ALA A 211 -30.29 5.39 -21.02
C ALA A 211 -28.97 6.06 -20.60
N ASN A 212 -28.66 7.25 -21.14
CA ASN A 212 -27.68 8.11 -20.45
C ASN A 212 -28.43 8.77 -19.29
N GLY A 213 -28.47 8.06 -18.16
CA GLY A 213 -29.18 8.47 -16.96
C GLY A 213 -29.85 7.28 -16.28
N ASN A 214 -29.22 6.83 -15.19
CA ASN A 214 -29.57 5.73 -14.28
C ASN A 214 -29.29 4.32 -14.79
N ASP A 215 -28.10 3.86 -14.43
CA ASP A 215 -27.77 2.48 -14.01
C ASP A 215 -28.58 1.37 -14.67
N SER A 216 -28.01 0.80 -15.74
CA SER A 216 -28.59 -0.36 -16.43
C SER A 216 -28.67 -1.62 -15.56
N ASN A 217 -28.00 -1.69 -14.40
CA ASN A 217 -27.82 -2.91 -13.59
C ASN A 217 -27.39 -4.13 -14.41
N ASN A 218 -26.69 -3.89 -15.53
CA ASN A 218 -26.26 -4.93 -16.45
C ASN A 218 -24.76 -5.16 -16.26
N ASP A 219 -24.41 -6.28 -15.64
CA ASP A 219 -23.04 -6.62 -15.30
C ASP A 219 -22.52 -7.76 -16.18
N ALA A 220 -21.23 -7.77 -16.51
CA ALA A 220 -20.73 -8.86 -17.36
C ALA A 220 -20.91 -10.22 -16.68
N ILE A 221 -20.65 -10.25 -15.36
CA ILE A 221 -20.84 -11.41 -14.49
C ILE A 221 -21.49 -10.92 -13.18
N ASP A 222 -22.62 -11.51 -12.82
CA ASP A 222 -23.31 -11.22 -11.56
C ASP A 222 -23.55 -12.52 -10.77
N PHE A 223 -22.88 -12.67 -9.63
CA PHE A 223 -23.05 -13.80 -8.71
C PHE A 223 -24.36 -13.75 -7.91
N GLN A 224 -25.04 -12.61 -7.94
CA GLN A 224 -26.33 -12.34 -7.33
C GLN A 224 -26.27 -12.39 -5.81
N ASP A 225 -27.24 -13.08 -5.19
CA ASP A 225 -27.47 -13.03 -3.75
C ASP A 225 -26.43 -13.77 -2.90
N VAL A 226 -26.46 -13.50 -1.59
CA VAL A 226 -25.69 -14.19 -0.57
C VAL A 226 -25.84 -15.72 -0.68
N GLY A 227 -24.75 -16.44 -0.44
CA GLY A 227 -24.62 -17.88 -0.64
C GLY A 227 -24.14 -18.29 -2.03
N LYS A 228 -23.69 -17.34 -2.86
CA LYS A 228 -23.18 -17.56 -4.23
C LYS A 228 -21.84 -16.88 -4.44
N GLY A 229 -20.77 -17.66 -4.34
CA GLY A 229 -19.42 -17.22 -4.68
C GLY A 229 -18.80 -18.08 -5.79
N GLY A 230 -17.60 -17.74 -6.21
CA GLY A 230 -16.89 -18.50 -7.24
C GLY A 230 -15.50 -17.99 -7.55
N THR A 231 -14.93 -18.57 -8.60
CA THR A 231 -13.59 -18.25 -9.10
C THR A 231 -13.67 -17.78 -10.54
N ILE A 232 -13.01 -16.67 -10.85
CA ILE A 232 -12.86 -16.13 -12.19
C ILE A 232 -11.38 -16.15 -12.57
N ASN A 233 -11.06 -16.75 -13.71
CA ASN A 233 -9.75 -16.75 -14.33
C ASN A 233 -9.85 -16.04 -15.67
N ASN A 234 -9.48 -14.76 -15.71
CA ASN A 234 -9.43 -13.98 -16.94
C ASN A 234 -8.00 -14.01 -17.50
N PHE A 235 -7.78 -14.81 -18.54
CA PHE A 235 -6.48 -14.99 -19.16
C PHE A 235 -6.09 -13.78 -20.02
N SER A 236 -4.85 -13.74 -20.51
CA SER A 236 -4.27 -12.55 -21.18
C SER A 236 -4.99 -12.06 -22.43
N THR A 237 -5.78 -12.92 -23.08
CA THR A 237 -6.62 -12.57 -24.23
C THR A 237 -8.08 -12.31 -23.86
N GLY A 238 -8.43 -12.59 -22.59
CA GLY A 238 -9.77 -12.45 -22.06
C GLY A 238 -10.13 -10.98 -21.79
N SER A 239 -11.36 -10.62 -22.18
CA SER A 239 -12.02 -9.38 -21.81
C SER A 239 -13.32 -9.67 -21.09
N ILE A 240 -13.54 -8.99 -19.97
CA ILE A 240 -14.80 -8.98 -19.21
C ILE A 240 -15.24 -7.51 -19.17
N THR A 241 -16.38 -7.20 -19.80
CA THR A 241 -16.84 -5.82 -19.96
C THR A 241 -18.31 -5.71 -19.58
N GLY A 242 -18.56 -5.00 -18.48
CA GLY A 242 -19.89 -4.75 -17.97
C GLY A 242 -20.43 -3.43 -18.47
N ALA A 243 -21.74 -3.37 -18.66
CA ALA A 243 -22.43 -2.14 -18.99
C ALA A 243 -22.37 -1.16 -17.81
N ARG A 244 -22.59 -1.67 -16.59
CA ARG A 244 -22.30 -0.98 -15.32
C ARG A 244 -21.00 -1.51 -14.70
N ASN A 245 -21.06 -2.60 -13.93
CA ASN A 245 -19.90 -3.24 -13.32
C ASN A 245 -19.43 -4.42 -14.17
N ALA A 246 -18.12 -4.68 -14.21
CA ALA A 246 -17.65 -5.89 -14.91
C ALA A 246 -18.08 -7.15 -14.15
N ILE A 247 -17.89 -7.16 -12.83
CA ILE A 247 -18.19 -8.29 -11.96
C ILE A 247 -18.88 -7.77 -10.70
N THR A 248 -19.99 -8.38 -10.30
CA THR A 248 -20.65 -8.10 -9.02
C THR A 248 -21.12 -9.35 -8.27
N GLY A 249 -21.42 -9.20 -6.98
CA GLY A 249 -21.95 -10.26 -6.10
C GLY A 249 -21.91 -9.87 -4.62
N LYS A 250 -22.59 -10.66 -3.77
CA LYS A 250 -22.69 -10.41 -2.31
C LYS A 250 -21.85 -11.34 -1.42
N ASP A 251 -21.18 -12.32 -2.03
CA ASP A 251 -20.27 -13.25 -1.36
C ASP A 251 -18.84 -13.09 -1.87
N ALA A 252 -17.86 -13.51 -1.07
CA ALA A 252 -16.47 -13.45 -1.49
C ALA A 252 -16.21 -14.30 -2.73
N ILE A 253 -15.44 -13.72 -3.66
CA ILE A 253 -15.00 -14.39 -4.88
C ILE A 253 -13.48 -14.39 -4.98
N ILE A 254 -12.96 -15.22 -5.88
CA ILE A 254 -11.54 -15.24 -6.26
C ILE A 254 -11.43 -14.77 -7.71
N VAL A 255 -10.65 -13.73 -7.96
CA VAL A 255 -10.39 -13.19 -9.31
C VAL A 255 -8.91 -13.27 -9.64
N ASN A 256 -8.56 -14.04 -10.66
CA ASN A 256 -7.22 -14.09 -11.24
C ASN A 256 -7.27 -13.42 -12.61
N ASN A 257 -6.68 -12.23 -12.73
CA ASN A 257 -6.70 -11.44 -13.95
C ASN A 257 -5.31 -11.35 -14.59
N SER A 258 -5.23 -11.64 -15.88
CA SER A 258 -4.11 -11.33 -16.77
C SER A 258 -4.57 -10.59 -18.04
N GLY A 259 -5.89 -10.46 -18.25
CA GLY A 259 -6.51 -9.76 -19.37
C GLY A 259 -7.13 -8.43 -18.93
N THR A 260 -8.26 -8.06 -19.53
CA THR A 260 -8.98 -6.82 -19.22
C THR A 260 -10.29 -7.09 -18.50
N ILE A 261 -10.53 -6.35 -17.40
CA ILE A 261 -11.79 -6.30 -16.66
C ILE A 261 -12.22 -4.83 -16.62
N THR A 262 -13.43 -4.52 -17.06
CA THR A 262 -13.89 -3.13 -17.19
C THR A 262 -15.37 -2.98 -16.85
N GLY A 263 -15.67 -2.15 -15.84
CA GLY A 263 -16.98 -1.52 -15.68
C GLY A 263 -17.02 -0.25 -16.52
N VAL A 264 -17.98 -0.12 -17.44
CA VAL A 264 -18.01 1.02 -18.38
C VAL A 264 -18.66 2.26 -17.74
N ASP A 265 -19.57 2.06 -16.80
CA ASP A 265 -20.26 3.10 -16.03
C ASP A 265 -20.49 2.59 -14.61
N GLY A 266 -19.39 2.30 -13.93
CA GLY A 266 -19.34 1.55 -12.69
C GLY A 266 -18.02 0.84 -12.49
N SER A 267 -18.00 -0.06 -11.52
CA SER A 267 -16.76 -0.62 -11.00
C SER A 267 -16.20 -1.75 -11.85
N GLY A 268 -14.88 -1.93 -11.82
CA GLY A 268 -14.27 -3.15 -12.37
C GLY A 268 -14.79 -4.38 -11.62
N LEU A 269 -14.74 -4.32 -10.30
CA LEU A 269 -15.31 -5.29 -9.37
C LEU A 269 -16.14 -4.52 -8.34
N ASN A 270 -17.40 -4.91 -8.13
CA ASN A 270 -18.26 -4.41 -7.06
C ASN A 270 -18.77 -5.57 -6.20
N ILE A 271 -18.10 -5.89 -5.09
CA ILE A 271 -18.42 -7.07 -4.28
C ILE A 271 -18.90 -6.64 -2.88
N ASP A 272 -20.22 -6.63 -2.72
CA ASP A 272 -20.98 -6.23 -1.53
C ASP A 272 -20.89 -7.30 -0.42
N THR A 273 -19.67 -7.64 -0.04
CA THR A 273 -19.38 -8.66 0.98
C THR A 273 -19.74 -8.17 2.38
N THR A 274 -20.19 -9.10 3.22
CA THR A 274 -20.42 -8.85 4.65
C THR A 274 -19.46 -9.67 5.50
N THR A 275 -19.50 -9.49 6.82
CA THR A 275 -18.73 -10.32 7.77
C THR A 275 -18.96 -11.83 7.62
N ALA A 276 -20.10 -12.27 7.07
CA ALA A 276 -20.41 -13.68 6.83
C ALA A 276 -19.88 -14.20 5.48
N SER A 277 -19.48 -13.31 4.56
CA SER A 277 -19.15 -13.62 3.17
C SER A 277 -17.73 -14.17 2.98
N GLY A 278 -16.84 -14.00 3.96
CA GLY A 278 -15.41 -14.36 3.84
C GLY A 278 -14.56 -13.22 3.27
N ILE A 279 -13.38 -13.54 2.72
CA ILE A 279 -12.43 -12.54 2.18
C ILE A 279 -12.39 -12.66 0.66
N THR A 280 -12.65 -11.57 -0.05
CA THR A 280 -12.47 -11.50 -1.50
C THR A 280 -10.99 -11.53 -1.86
N VAL A 281 -10.61 -12.28 -2.88
CA VAL A 281 -9.20 -12.41 -3.31
C VAL A 281 -9.05 -11.92 -4.74
N VAL A 282 -8.15 -10.96 -4.97
CA VAL A 282 -7.86 -10.41 -6.30
C VAL A 282 -6.37 -10.55 -6.59
N VAL A 283 -6.04 -11.26 -7.67
CA VAL A 283 -4.68 -11.35 -8.21
C VAL A 283 -4.69 -10.73 -9.59
N ASN A 284 -4.14 -9.52 -9.71
CA ASN A 284 -3.96 -8.84 -10.99
C ASN A 284 -2.51 -9.01 -11.45
N ASN A 285 -2.28 -9.97 -12.35
CA ASN A 285 -0.97 -10.32 -12.85
C ASN A 285 -0.38 -9.21 -13.73
N ALA A 286 0.93 -9.28 -13.99
CA ALA A 286 1.59 -8.39 -14.93
C ALA A 286 0.88 -8.40 -16.30
N GLY A 287 0.56 -7.22 -16.82
CA GLY A 287 -0.21 -7.04 -18.05
C GLY A 287 -1.74 -7.08 -17.87
N GLY A 288 -2.24 -7.56 -16.72
CA GLY A 288 -3.65 -7.48 -16.37
C GLY A 288 -4.08 -6.04 -16.10
N VAL A 289 -5.30 -5.70 -16.53
CA VAL A 289 -5.92 -4.40 -16.31
C VAL A 289 -7.30 -4.58 -15.69
N ILE A 290 -7.53 -3.92 -14.57
CA ILE A 290 -8.84 -3.74 -13.94
C ILE A 290 -9.17 -2.25 -14.00
N THR A 291 -10.34 -1.91 -14.54
CA THR A 291 -10.78 -0.53 -14.68
C THR A 291 -12.23 -0.38 -14.26
N GLY A 292 -12.49 0.62 -13.44
CA GLY A 292 -13.83 1.19 -13.30
C GLY A 292 -13.84 2.60 -13.89
N ASN A 293 -15.02 3.03 -14.35
CA ASN A 293 -15.20 4.33 -14.98
C ASN A 293 -16.39 5.04 -14.34
N ALA A 294 -16.14 6.19 -13.72
CA ALA A 294 -17.18 7.04 -13.18
C ALA A 294 -17.74 7.91 -14.31
N VAL A 295 -18.91 7.54 -14.84
CA VAL A 295 -19.62 8.33 -15.86
C VAL A 295 -20.90 8.93 -15.29
N HIS A 296 -21.73 8.13 -14.61
CA HIS A 296 -22.97 8.57 -13.95
C HIS A 296 -23.11 8.07 -12.49
N ALA A 297 -22.15 7.30 -12.00
CA ALA A 297 -22.03 6.82 -10.64
C ALA A 297 -20.54 6.77 -10.28
N ASP A 298 -20.23 6.40 -9.04
CA ASP A 298 -18.89 5.95 -8.68
C ASP A 298 -18.45 4.78 -9.58
N GLY A 299 -17.15 4.73 -9.84
CA GLY A 299 -16.56 3.92 -10.89
C GLY A 299 -15.30 3.25 -10.43
N ASP A 300 -15.30 2.75 -9.20
CA ASP A 300 -14.10 2.26 -8.56
C ASP A 300 -13.49 1.11 -9.34
N ALA A 301 -12.17 0.99 -9.38
CA ALA A 301 -11.62 -0.19 -10.05
C ALA A 301 -11.98 -1.47 -9.28
N ILE A 302 -11.90 -1.40 -7.95
CA ILE A 302 -12.28 -2.45 -7.02
C ILE A 302 -13.00 -1.82 -5.83
N ASP A 303 -14.27 -2.16 -5.69
CA ASP A 303 -15.12 -1.86 -4.53
C ASP A 303 -15.45 -3.19 -3.81
N VAL A 304 -15.05 -3.29 -2.54
CA VAL A 304 -15.30 -4.45 -1.68
C VAL A 304 -15.63 -4.01 -0.26
N ASP A 305 -16.90 -4.19 0.13
CA ASP A 305 -17.42 -3.74 1.43
C ASP A 305 -16.68 -4.27 2.66
N TYR A 306 -16.30 -5.55 2.66
CA TYR A 306 -15.60 -6.19 3.78
C TYR A 306 -14.11 -6.34 3.46
N LEU A 307 -13.49 -7.46 3.84
CA LEU A 307 -12.05 -7.65 3.69
C LEU A 307 -11.68 -8.15 2.30
N VAL A 308 -10.56 -7.63 1.78
CA VAL A 308 -9.98 -8.07 0.52
C VAL A 308 -8.49 -8.40 0.66
N ASN A 309 -8.02 -9.38 -0.12
CA ASN A 309 -6.60 -9.64 -0.34
C ASN A 309 -6.25 -9.38 -1.81
N ILE A 310 -5.49 -8.32 -2.05
CA ILE A 310 -5.07 -7.87 -3.38
C ILE A 310 -3.59 -8.14 -3.58
N THR A 311 -3.25 -8.81 -4.67
CA THR A 311 -1.88 -8.88 -5.21
C THR A 311 -1.88 -8.29 -6.61
N ASN A 312 -1.22 -7.14 -6.78
CA ASN A 312 -1.15 -6.43 -8.04
C ASN A 312 0.27 -6.43 -8.61
N ALA A 313 0.41 -6.82 -9.87
CA ALA A 313 1.59 -6.59 -10.70
C ALA A 313 1.21 -5.97 -12.06
N GLY A 314 -0.09 -5.75 -12.30
CA GLY A 314 -0.65 -5.11 -13.48
C GLY A 314 -1.11 -3.68 -13.19
N THR A 315 -2.19 -3.26 -13.84
CA THR A 315 -2.83 -1.96 -13.59
C THR A 315 -4.20 -2.14 -12.96
N ILE A 316 -4.44 -1.46 -11.85
CA ILE A 316 -5.76 -1.24 -11.24
C ILE A 316 -6.00 0.26 -11.31
N ARG A 317 -7.06 0.70 -11.99
CA ARG A 317 -7.28 2.13 -12.23
C ARG A 317 -8.75 2.53 -12.24
N ALA A 318 -9.07 3.60 -11.53
CA ALA A 318 -10.32 4.32 -11.66
C ALA A 318 -10.13 5.56 -12.55
N VAL A 319 -11.09 5.80 -13.45
CA VAL A 319 -11.06 6.91 -14.41
C VAL A 319 -12.37 7.69 -14.35
N GLY A 320 -12.28 9.01 -14.48
CA GLY A 320 -13.44 9.90 -14.45
C GLY A 320 -13.74 10.42 -13.04
N ILE A 321 -14.67 11.37 -13.00
CA ILE A 321 -15.19 11.99 -11.79
C ILE A 321 -16.69 12.05 -12.01
N ASP A 322 -17.49 11.52 -11.08
CA ASP A 322 -18.94 11.64 -11.17
C ASP A 322 -19.36 13.11 -10.93
N PRO A 323 -19.94 13.80 -11.93
CA PRO A 323 -20.39 15.17 -11.75
C PRO A 323 -21.65 15.29 -10.86
N VAL A 324 -22.33 14.18 -10.53
CA VAL A 324 -23.61 14.16 -9.81
C VAL A 324 -23.43 13.85 -8.32
N ALA A 325 -22.58 12.89 -7.96
CA ALA A 325 -22.25 12.58 -6.57
C ALA A 325 -21.03 13.39 -6.09
N ALA A 326 -21.23 14.68 -5.78
CA ALA A 326 -20.17 15.54 -5.22
C ALA A 326 -19.57 15.07 -3.87
N ALA A 327 -20.00 13.91 -3.35
CA ALA A 327 -19.55 13.28 -2.11
C ALA A 327 -19.00 11.85 -2.29
N SER A 328 -19.24 11.17 -3.42
CA SER A 328 -18.61 9.88 -3.69
C SER A 328 -17.33 10.13 -4.47
N LEU A 329 -16.24 9.53 -4.00
CA LEU A 329 -14.98 9.56 -4.74
C LEU A 329 -15.01 8.39 -5.75
N ASN A 330 -14.13 8.47 -6.73
CA ASN A 330 -13.83 7.39 -7.64
C ASN A 330 -12.43 6.86 -7.29
N GLU A 331 -12.34 5.68 -6.73
CA GLU A 331 -11.12 5.11 -6.18
C GLU A 331 -10.58 3.95 -7.00
N ALA A 332 -9.25 3.81 -7.04
CA ALA A 332 -8.71 2.55 -7.55
C ALA A 332 -9.14 1.40 -6.63
N LEU A 333 -9.09 1.61 -5.31
CA LEU A 333 -9.56 0.68 -4.30
C LEU A 333 -10.46 1.40 -3.27
N ALA A 334 -11.72 0.99 -3.14
CA ALA A 334 -12.56 1.26 -1.97
C ALA A 334 -12.81 -0.07 -1.24
N ILE A 335 -12.26 -0.22 -0.03
CA ILE A 335 -12.15 -1.54 0.62
C ILE A 335 -12.42 -1.48 2.13
N GLY A 336 -13.02 -2.54 2.68
CA GLY A 336 -13.28 -2.68 4.12
C GLY A 336 -12.07 -2.99 5.01
N GLY A 337 -10.87 -3.07 4.43
CA GLY A 337 -9.61 -3.49 5.06
C GLY A 337 -8.98 -4.71 4.39
N GLY A 338 -8.02 -5.36 5.07
CA GLY A 338 -7.33 -6.55 4.57
C GLY A 338 -5.91 -6.27 4.06
N THR A 339 -5.51 -6.88 2.94
CA THR A 339 -4.12 -6.78 2.45
C THR A 339 -4.04 -6.28 1.01
N VAL A 340 -3.09 -5.37 0.75
CA VAL A 340 -2.77 -4.86 -0.59
C VAL A 340 -1.28 -5.00 -0.81
N THR A 341 -0.88 -5.93 -1.68
CA THR A 341 0.51 -6.06 -2.17
C THR A 341 0.60 -5.51 -3.58
N ASN A 342 1.23 -4.34 -3.74
CA ASN A 342 1.51 -3.74 -5.04
C ASN A 342 2.96 -4.02 -5.44
N ASN A 343 3.18 -5.06 -6.24
CA ASN A 343 4.50 -5.49 -6.67
C ASN A 343 5.19 -4.45 -7.56
N ALA A 344 6.50 -4.59 -7.72
CA ALA A 344 7.29 -3.75 -8.63
C ALA A 344 6.69 -3.77 -10.05
N GLY A 345 6.49 -2.57 -10.62
CA GLY A 345 5.82 -2.37 -11.90
C GLY A 345 4.28 -2.34 -11.84
N GLY A 346 3.68 -2.75 -10.72
CA GLY A 346 2.26 -2.63 -10.47
C GLY A 346 1.81 -1.17 -10.30
N LEU A 347 0.64 -0.86 -10.85
CA LEU A 347 0.03 0.46 -10.81
C LEU A 347 -1.33 0.38 -10.09
N ILE A 348 -1.54 1.27 -9.12
CA ILE A 348 -2.82 1.56 -8.48
C ILE A 348 -3.06 3.07 -8.62
N ILE A 349 -3.96 3.48 -9.50
CA ILE A 349 -4.07 4.88 -9.93
C ILE A 349 -5.53 5.30 -9.96
N SER A 350 -5.84 6.50 -9.44
CA SER A 350 -7.13 7.13 -9.67
C SER A 350 -6.96 8.59 -10.07
N ASP A 351 -7.90 9.08 -10.90
CA ASP A 351 -8.10 10.51 -11.12
C ASP A 351 -8.47 11.25 -9.80
N GLU A 352 -8.96 10.54 -8.79
CA GLU A 352 -9.19 11.07 -7.44
C GLU A 352 -8.27 10.44 -6.39
N ARG A 353 -8.81 9.74 -5.38
CA ARG A 353 -8.01 9.07 -4.34
C ARG A 353 -7.65 7.67 -4.81
N ALA A 354 -6.42 7.20 -4.56
CA ALA A 354 -6.05 5.86 -5.01
C ALA A 354 -6.68 4.76 -4.14
N ILE A 355 -6.61 4.90 -2.82
CA ILE A 355 -7.07 3.90 -1.87
C ILE A 355 -7.88 4.56 -0.75
N THR A 356 -9.13 4.13 -0.59
CA THR A 356 -9.99 4.37 0.57
C THR A 356 -10.15 3.09 1.35
N VAL A 357 -10.03 3.20 2.68
CA VAL A 357 -10.35 2.11 3.60
C VAL A 357 -11.29 2.61 4.68
N ASP A 358 -12.51 2.09 4.72
CA ASP A 358 -13.56 2.40 5.69
C ASP A 358 -14.59 1.25 5.76
N ASP A 359 -15.81 1.45 6.23
CA ASP A 359 -16.88 0.44 6.25
C ASP A 359 -17.89 0.60 5.10
N SER A 360 -17.46 1.22 3.98
CA SER A 360 -18.31 1.65 2.86
C SER A 360 -19.37 2.70 3.22
N ASP A 361 -19.34 3.24 4.44
CA ASP A 361 -20.23 4.32 4.90
C ASP A 361 -19.45 5.37 5.71
N HIS A 362 -18.19 5.60 5.34
CA HIS A 362 -17.27 6.57 5.96
C HIS A 362 -16.98 6.32 7.46
N GLY A 363 -17.34 5.16 7.99
CA GLY A 363 -17.04 4.70 9.34
C GLY A 363 -15.71 3.93 9.42
N ASN A 364 -15.55 3.15 10.49
CA ASN A 364 -14.30 2.44 10.71
C ASN A 364 -14.26 1.14 9.91
N ALA A 365 -13.17 0.92 9.19
CA ALA A 365 -12.85 -0.32 8.51
C ALA A 365 -13.11 -1.55 9.37
N PHE A 366 -13.58 -2.61 8.73
CA PHE A 366 -13.97 -3.85 9.39
C PHE A 366 -12.80 -4.64 9.97
N GLY A 367 -11.57 -4.34 9.54
CA GLY A 367 -10.37 -4.94 10.07
C GLY A 367 -9.11 -4.15 9.74
N ALA A 368 -7.98 -4.60 10.31
CA ALA A 368 -6.68 -4.01 10.03
C ALA A 368 -6.31 -4.11 8.55
N THR A 369 -5.54 -3.13 8.10
CA THR A 369 -5.07 -2.96 6.74
C THR A 369 -3.55 -3.07 6.68
N SER A 370 -3.06 -3.85 5.73
CA SER A 370 -1.63 -3.93 5.40
C SER A 370 -1.40 -3.62 3.94
N ILE A 371 -0.68 -2.53 3.67
CA ILE A 371 -0.29 -2.09 2.33
C ILE A 371 1.22 -2.30 2.18
N ASP A 372 1.63 -3.18 1.27
CA ASP A 372 3.02 -3.42 0.89
C ASP A 372 3.24 -2.95 -0.57
N ASN A 373 3.88 -1.80 -0.73
CA ASN A 373 4.09 -1.14 -2.01
C ASN A 373 5.54 -1.21 -2.48
N ALA A 374 5.77 -1.89 -3.59
CA ALA A 374 6.98 -1.82 -4.42
C ALA A 374 6.70 -1.23 -5.81
N GLY A 375 5.44 -0.99 -6.16
CA GLY A 375 4.99 -0.37 -7.41
C GLY A 375 4.69 1.12 -7.25
N THR A 376 3.71 1.62 -8.01
CA THR A 376 3.24 3.01 -7.94
C THR A 376 1.79 3.07 -7.45
N ILE A 377 1.53 3.91 -6.45
CA ILE A 377 0.20 4.30 -5.97
C ILE A 377 0.04 5.80 -6.24
N THR A 378 -1.03 6.24 -6.89
CA THR A 378 -1.23 7.65 -7.24
C THR A 378 -2.70 8.04 -7.15
N GLY A 379 -2.98 9.05 -6.32
CA GLY A 379 -4.26 9.76 -6.33
C GLY A 379 -4.06 11.19 -6.83
N THR A 380 -4.73 11.59 -7.92
CA THR A 380 -4.49 12.91 -8.54
C THR A 380 -5.25 14.07 -7.90
N ASN A 381 -6.18 13.80 -6.97
CA ASN A 381 -6.81 14.83 -6.13
C ASN A 381 -5.90 15.33 -4.97
N GLY A 382 -4.68 14.80 -4.87
CA GLY A 382 -3.70 15.16 -3.83
C GLY A 382 -3.67 14.21 -2.64
N GLN A 383 -4.61 13.27 -2.50
CA GLN A 383 -4.61 12.23 -1.48
C GLN A 383 -4.43 10.85 -2.14
N ALA A 384 -3.39 10.11 -1.74
CA ALA A 384 -3.13 8.78 -2.26
C ALA A 384 -3.89 7.71 -1.46
N ILE A 385 -3.76 7.76 -0.13
CA ILE A 385 -4.28 6.73 0.77
C ILE A 385 -5.00 7.41 1.92
N ALA A 386 -6.23 6.97 2.20
CA ALA A 386 -6.98 7.35 3.39
C ALA A 386 -7.52 6.11 4.08
N ILE A 387 -7.08 5.89 5.32
CA ILE A 387 -7.58 4.81 6.17
C ILE A 387 -8.38 5.41 7.32
N THR A 388 -9.63 4.99 7.44
CA THR A 388 -10.52 5.27 8.57
C THR A 388 -10.67 3.97 9.35
N SER A 389 -9.90 3.83 10.42
CA SER A 389 -9.80 2.57 11.18
C SER A 389 -9.42 2.86 12.64
N ILE A 390 -9.80 1.96 13.53
CA ILE A 390 -9.31 1.91 14.93
C ILE A 390 -8.32 0.75 15.15
N SER A 391 -8.12 -0.08 14.13
CA SER A 391 -7.18 -1.21 14.15
C SER A 391 -5.78 -0.69 13.84
N GLY A 392 -4.73 -1.36 14.35
CA GLY A 392 -3.36 -1.01 13.97
C GLY A 392 -3.06 -1.40 12.53
N ASP A 393 -2.79 -0.40 11.70
CA ASP A 393 -2.58 -0.52 10.27
C ASP A 393 -1.08 -0.51 9.94
N THR A 394 -0.70 -1.09 8.80
CA THR A 394 0.69 -1.15 8.34
C THR A 394 0.83 -0.64 6.92
N LEU A 395 1.70 0.36 6.73
CA LEU A 395 2.15 0.80 5.41
C LEU A 395 3.63 0.47 5.26
N THR A 396 4.00 -0.32 4.25
CA THR A 396 5.38 -0.57 3.85
C THR A 396 5.62 -0.05 2.45
N ASN A 397 6.46 0.97 2.31
CA ASN A 397 6.91 1.47 1.01
C ASN A 397 8.35 0.97 0.75
N ARG A 398 8.47 -0.04 -0.10
CA ARG A 398 9.72 -0.74 -0.44
C ARG A 398 10.61 0.13 -1.34
N ALA A 399 11.88 -0.25 -1.46
CA ALA A 399 12.79 0.41 -2.40
C ALA A 399 12.23 0.38 -3.82
N GLY A 400 12.18 1.54 -4.50
CA GLY A 400 11.54 1.70 -5.81
C GLY A 400 10.03 1.92 -5.76
N GLY A 401 9.38 1.73 -4.61
CA GLY A 401 7.98 2.05 -4.40
C GLY A 401 7.74 3.56 -4.41
N VAL A 402 6.67 3.98 -5.09
CA VAL A 402 6.27 5.39 -5.23
C VAL A 402 4.83 5.57 -4.76
N ILE A 403 4.60 6.55 -3.90
CA ILE A 403 3.28 7.01 -3.47
C ILE A 403 3.17 8.49 -3.81
N ASN A 404 2.22 8.86 -4.68
CA ASN A 404 1.98 10.23 -5.10
C ASN A 404 0.65 10.73 -4.52
N GLY A 405 0.73 11.65 -3.55
CA GLY A 405 -0.40 12.13 -2.75
C GLY A 405 -0.20 11.87 -1.25
N SER A 406 -1.02 12.52 -0.41
CA SER A 406 -0.96 12.36 1.04
C SER A 406 -1.44 10.99 1.51
N VAL A 407 -0.99 10.59 2.69
CA VAL A 407 -1.33 9.34 3.38
C VAL A 407 -1.91 9.66 4.75
N VAL A 408 -3.03 9.02 5.10
CA VAL A 408 -3.63 9.04 6.45
C VAL A 408 -3.77 7.58 6.93
N MET A 409 -3.27 7.26 8.13
CA MET A 409 -3.22 5.87 8.65
C MET A 409 -4.39 5.51 9.56
N GLY A 410 -4.98 6.45 10.29
CA GLY A 410 -6.24 6.23 11.03
C GLY A 410 -6.13 6.63 12.49
N ASN A 411 -6.87 5.93 13.37
CA ASN A 411 -6.81 6.10 14.83
C ASN A 411 -6.17 4.89 15.54
N GLY A 412 -5.64 3.93 14.76
CA GLY A 412 -5.05 2.70 15.23
C GLY A 412 -3.70 2.89 15.91
N VAL A 413 -3.00 1.80 16.21
CA VAL A 413 -1.56 1.90 16.54
C VAL A 413 -0.80 1.47 15.30
N ASP A 414 -0.33 2.45 14.54
CA ASP A 414 0.07 2.23 13.15
C ASP A 414 1.58 2.10 12.99
N THR A 415 1.97 1.32 11.99
CA THR A 415 3.37 1.09 11.64
C THR A 415 3.63 1.50 10.20
N ILE A 416 4.55 2.45 10.01
CA ILE A 416 4.96 2.93 8.69
C ILE A 416 6.42 2.57 8.45
N ASN A 417 6.67 1.70 7.47
CA ASN A 417 8.00 1.25 7.07
C ASN A 417 8.39 1.92 5.74
N LEU A 418 9.37 2.81 5.76
CA LEU A 418 9.90 3.44 4.55
C LEU A 418 11.30 2.92 4.26
N TYR A 419 11.55 2.42 3.05
CA TYR A 419 12.86 1.93 2.64
C TYR A 419 13.64 3.00 1.86
N GLY A 420 14.97 2.97 1.98
CA GLY A 420 15.86 3.77 1.14
C GLY A 420 15.57 3.55 -0.35
N GLY A 421 15.49 4.63 -1.12
CA GLY A 421 15.06 4.60 -2.53
C GLY A 421 13.56 4.48 -2.77
N SER A 422 12.71 4.48 -1.72
CA SER A 422 11.26 4.71 -1.86
C SER A 422 10.93 6.21 -1.95
N ALA A 423 9.77 6.55 -2.49
CA ALA A 423 9.27 7.92 -2.55
C ALA A 423 7.85 8.02 -1.98
N LEU A 424 7.65 8.97 -1.07
CA LEU A 424 6.35 9.43 -0.58
C LEU A 424 6.25 10.92 -0.91
N ASN A 425 5.51 11.23 -1.96
CA ASN A 425 5.39 12.56 -2.54
C ASN A 425 4.10 13.24 -2.02
N GLY A 426 3.99 13.40 -0.71
CA GLY A 426 2.82 13.93 -0.02
C GLY A 426 3.07 14.10 1.48
N ALA A 427 2.07 14.56 2.21
CA ALA A 427 2.10 14.56 3.68
C ALA A 427 1.79 13.15 4.21
N LEU A 428 2.38 12.81 5.35
CA LEU A 428 2.09 11.57 6.08
C LEU A 428 1.46 11.94 7.44
N ASN A 429 0.25 11.46 7.68
CA ASN A 429 -0.44 11.60 8.95
C ASN A 429 -0.66 10.21 9.56
N GLY A 430 -0.04 9.91 10.71
CA GLY A 430 -0.35 8.67 11.44
C GLY A 430 -1.78 8.73 11.97
N GLY A 431 -2.09 9.80 12.69
CA GLY A 431 -3.45 10.17 13.06
C GLY A 431 -3.61 10.10 14.56
N GLY A 432 -4.58 9.32 15.04
CA GLY A 432 -4.69 8.98 16.47
C GLY A 432 -3.96 7.69 16.75
N GLY A 433 -3.46 7.49 17.97
CA GLY A 433 -2.72 6.27 18.29
C GLY A 433 -1.37 6.52 18.91
N SER A 434 -0.50 5.51 18.82
CA SER A 434 0.91 5.61 19.18
C SER A 434 1.73 5.08 18.01
N ASP A 435 1.85 5.90 16.98
CA ASP A 435 2.31 5.45 15.68
C ASP A 435 3.83 5.46 15.59
N THR A 436 4.36 4.55 14.77
CA THR A 436 5.81 4.38 14.60
C THR A 436 6.20 4.43 13.13
N ILE A 437 7.12 5.33 12.80
CA ILE A 437 7.86 5.29 11.53
C ILE A 437 9.18 4.54 11.72
N HIS A 438 9.40 3.55 10.87
CA HIS A 438 10.66 2.86 10.67
C HIS A 438 11.29 3.28 9.33
N LEU A 439 12.51 3.84 9.40
CA LEU A 439 13.32 4.18 8.25
C LEU A 439 14.38 3.10 8.03
N LEU A 440 14.25 2.37 6.92
CA LEU A 440 14.88 1.08 6.66
C LEU A 440 15.68 1.09 5.35
N GLY A 441 16.40 -0.01 5.09
CA GLY A 441 17.07 -0.25 3.82
C GLY A 441 18.46 0.37 3.70
N SER A 442 19.22 -0.10 2.70
CA SER A 442 20.51 0.49 2.34
C SER A 442 20.31 1.69 1.41
N GLY A 443 21.28 2.61 1.41
CA GLY A 443 21.23 3.80 0.55
C GLY A 443 20.58 5.00 1.22
N ASN A 444 20.07 5.92 0.39
CA ASN A 444 19.58 7.22 0.84
C ASN A 444 18.05 7.27 0.83
N GLY A 445 17.46 7.93 1.82
CA GLY A 445 16.02 8.21 1.90
C GLY A 445 15.75 9.63 2.41
N THR A 446 14.52 10.08 2.29
CA THR A 446 14.06 11.38 2.80
C THR A 446 12.72 11.22 3.52
N LEU A 447 12.59 11.89 4.66
CA LEU A 447 11.36 12.01 5.44
C LEU A 447 11.03 13.49 5.62
N ALA A 448 9.81 13.88 5.27
CA ALA A 448 9.32 15.25 5.40
C ALA A 448 7.79 15.23 5.59
N ASN A 449 7.22 16.36 6.04
CA ASN A 449 5.78 16.58 6.13
C ASN A 449 5.02 15.50 6.93
N VAL A 450 5.52 15.17 8.12
CA VAL A 450 4.93 14.17 9.01
C VAL A 450 4.13 14.84 10.12
N SER A 451 2.95 14.32 10.43
CA SER A 451 2.12 14.69 11.58
C SER A 451 1.52 13.45 12.24
N GLY A 452 1.08 13.58 13.50
CA GLY A 452 0.37 12.52 14.21
C GLY A 452 1.16 11.21 14.27
N VAL A 453 2.47 11.28 14.53
CA VAL A 453 3.33 10.11 14.73
C VAL A 453 4.16 10.30 15.99
N GLU A 454 4.11 9.34 16.89
CA GLU A 454 4.73 9.45 18.22
C GLU A 454 6.19 9.00 18.24
N VAL A 455 6.58 8.06 17.38
CA VAL A 455 7.91 7.43 17.39
C VAL A 455 8.57 7.47 16.01
N LEU A 456 9.83 7.90 15.96
CA LEU A 456 10.69 7.78 14.78
C LEU A 456 11.88 6.86 15.06
N LYS A 457 12.09 5.86 14.19
CA LYS A 457 13.25 4.96 14.23
C LYS A 457 14.02 5.02 12.92
N VAL A 458 15.25 5.51 12.97
CA VAL A 458 16.21 5.41 11.86
C VAL A 458 16.99 4.12 12.05
N ASP A 459 16.44 3.02 11.54
CA ASP A 459 16.95 1.67 11.77
C ASP A 459 18.14 1.32 10.88
N SER A 460 18.20 1.85 9.66
CA SER A 460 19.31 1.61 8.73
C SER A 460 19.37 2.67 7.62
N GLY A 461 20.48 2.68 6.87
CA GLY A 461 20.67 3.59 5.74
C GLY A 461 21.00 5.02 6.14
N ARG A 462 20.92 5.93 5.18
CA ARG A 462 21.16 7.37 5.34
C ARG A 462 19.87 8.14 5.06
N TRP A 463 19.32 8.80 6.06
CA TRP A 463 18.02 9.45 5.96
C TRP A 463 18.09 10.95 6.23
N ALA A 464 17.59 11.75 5.30
CA ALA A 464 17.35 13.17 5.54
C ALA A 464 15.97 13.36 6.19
N VAL A 465 15.94 13.91 7.40
CA VAL A 465 14.74 14.30 8.14
C VAL A 465 14.60 15.82 8.03
N ASN A 466 13.67 16.25 7.20
CA ASN A 466 13.54 17.64 6.75
C ASN A 466 12.29 18.32 7.32
N GLY A 467 12.41 19.61 7.61
CA GLY A 467 11.34 20.42 8.18
C GLY A 467 11.19 20.22 9.69
N ASN A 468 10.23 20.93 10.27
CA ASN A 468 9.95 20.83 11.70
C ASN A 468 9.07 19.62 11.97
N GLN A 469 9.56 18.68 12.77
CA GLN A 469 8.88 17.43 13.09
C GLN A 469 8.94 17.17 14.61
N THR A 470 7.97 16.45 15.16
CA THR A 470 7.88 16.16 16.60
C THR A 470 7.45 14.71 16.80
N TYR A 471 8.15 14.00 17.69
CA TYR A 471 7.90 12.61 18.05
C TYR A 471 7.84 12.50 19.57
N ALA A 472 6.64 12.59 20.14
CA ALA A 472 6.45 12.71 21.59
C ALA A 472 7.01 11.53 22.39
N SER A 473 7.06 10.35 21.79
CA SER A 473 7.61 9.12 22.38
C SER A 473 9.06 8.84 21.95
N GLY A 474 9.66 9.78 21.22
CA GLY A 474 11.11 9.85 20.99
C GLY A 474 11.58 9.39 19.61
N VAL A 475 12.85 9.68 19.37
CA VAL A 475 13.57 9.37 18.14
C VAL A 475 14.76 8.48 18.46
N THR A 476 14.97 7.41 17.70
CA THR A 476 16.17 6.57 17.83
C THR A 476 16.92 6.47 16.50
N VAL A 477 18.24 6.63 16.53
CA VAL A 477 19.13 6.31 15.40
C VAL A 477 19.92 5.06 15.77
N ALA A 478 19.74 3.98 15.02
CA ALA A 478 20.38 2.71 15.28
C ALA A 478 21.87 2.71 14.89
N THR A 479 22.65 1.81 15.48
CA THR A 479 24.05 1.60 15.13
C THR A 479 24.21 1.32 13.63
N GLY A 480 25.07 2.07 12.95
CA GLY A 480 25.31 1.95 11.50
C GLY A 480 24.34 2.75 10.63
N ALA A 481 23.25 3.29 11.19
CA ALA A 481 22.37 4.23 10.49
C ALA A 481 22.92 5.67 10.57
N THR A 482 22.54 6.50 9.61
CA THR A 482 22.85 7.94 9.58
C THR A 482 21.57 8.76 9.43
N MET A 483 21.32 9.69 10.35
CA MET A 483 20.25 10.67 10.26
C MET A 483 20.84 12.05 9.95
N LEU A 484 20.42 12.66 8.85
CA LEU A 484 20.70 14.05 8.48
C LEU A 484 19.52 14.88 8.92
N VAL A 485 19.76 15.91 9.72
CA VAL A 485 18.68 16.73 10.28
C VAL A 485 18.72 18.12 9.65
N ASN A 486 17.56 18.58 9.18
CA ASN A 486 17.37 19.92 8.65
C ASN A 486 16.02 20.49 9.12
N GLY A 487 16.05 21.32 10.17
CA GLY A 487 14.87 21.85 10.85
C GLY A 487 14.86 21.55 12.35
N ALA A 488 13.68 21.65 12.97
CA ALA A 488 13.49 21.31 14.37
C ALA A 488 13.02 19.85 14.54
N LEU A 489 13.56 19.16 15.55
CA LEU A 489 13.15 17.82 15.95
C LEU A 489 12.69 17.84 17.42
N GLY A 490 11.39 17.65 17.61
CA GLY A 490 10.77 17.57 18.93
C GLY A 490 10.73 16.16 19.48
N GLY A 491 10.84 16.06 20.81
CA GLY A 491 10.96 14.79 21.54
C GLY A 491 12.39 14.44 21.92
N ASP A 492 12.55 13.43 22.78
CA ASP A 492 13.87 12.93 23.18
C ASP A 492 14.53 12.19 22.01
N VAL A 493 15.83 12.37 21.83
CA VAL A 493 16.61 11.75 20.76
C VAL A 493 17.68 10.84 21.36
N VAL A 494 17.73 9.58 20.93
CA VAL A 494 18.79 8.64 21.27
C VAL A 494 19.57 8.28 20.00
N ASN A 495 20.77 8.82 19.87
CA ASN A 495 21.66 8.52 18.76
C ASN A 495 22.66 7.41 19.13
N ASN A 496 22.46 6.20 18.62
CA ASN A 496 23.45 5.11 18.68
C ASN A 496 24.24 4.96 17.36
N GLY A 497 23.82 5.66 16.31
CA GLY A 497 24.44 5.66 14.98
C GLY A 497 25.22 6.93 14.71
N THR A 498 24.89 7.61 13.61
CA THR A 498 25.42 8.93 13.27
C THR A 498 24.28 9.93 13.11
N VAL A 499 24.36 11.06 13.80
CA VAL A 499 23.57 12.26 13.49
C VAL A 499 24.49 13.25 12.82
N ARG A 500 24.04 13.81 11.69
CA ARG A 500 24.82 14.75 10.88
C ARG A 500 24.03 16.01 10.56
N VAL A 501 24.66 17.17 10.70
CA VAL A 501 24.07 18.49 10.44
C VAL A 501 25.03 19.32 9.60
N ASP A 502 24.77 19.41 8.30
CA ASP A 502 25.63 20.11 7.35
C ASP A 502 24.97 21.41 6.89
N ASN A 503 25.65 22.55 7.02
CA ASN A 503 25.19 23.85 6.55
C ASN A 503 23.72 24.15 6.93
N ALA A 504 23.36 23.91 8.20
CA ALA A 504 21.98 24.01 8.66
C ALA A 504 21.86 24.66 10.05
N THR A 505 20.67 25.17 10.33
CA THR A 505 20.24 25.54 11.69
C THR A 505 19.23 24.52 12.17
N VAL A 506 19.53 23.84 13.28
CA VAL A 506 18.66 22.79 13.84
C VAL A 506 18.34 23.05 15.31
N SER A 507 17.22 22.51 15.77
CA SER A 507 16.80 22.59 17.17
C SER A 507 16.30 21.24 17.66
N PHE A 508 16.83 20.76 18.78
CA PHE A 508 16.38 19.57 19.51
C PHE A 508 15.72 20.02 20.80
N THR A 509 14.39 19.88 20.89
CA THR A 509 13.63 20.44 22.03
C THR A 509 13.53 19.51 23.23
N GLY A 510 13.72 18.20 23.02
CA GLY A 510 13.89 17.20 24.08
C GLY A 510 15.35 17.02 24.49
N THR A 511 15.61 15.98 25.27
CA THR A 511 16.98 15.57 25.63
C THR A 511 17.63 14.85 24.45
N PHE A 512 18.80 15.32 24.03
CA PHE A 512 19.61 14.66 23.01
C PHE A 512 20.68 13.79 23.68
N GLN A 513 20.49 12.47 23.65
CA GLN A 513 21.44 11.48 24.11
C GLN A 513 22.30 10.98 22.95
N ASN A 514 23.57 11.41 22.91
CA ASN A 514 24.55 10.99 21.91
C ASN A 514 25.39 9.81 22.41
N ASN A 515 25.10 8.60 21.93
CA ASN A 515 25.90 7.39 22.18
C ASN A 515 26.76 6.98 20.96
N GLY A 516 26.64 7.69 19.83
CA GLY A 516 27.36 7.45 18.58
C GLY A 516 28.10 8.69 18.09
N ALA A 517 28.10 8.93 16.78
CA ALA A 517 28.74 10.09 16.17
C ALA A 517 27.75 11.26 16.06
N TYR A 518 28.15 12.45 16.49
CA TYR A 518 27.52 13.71 16.10
C TYR A 518 28.50 14.49 15.23
N ILE A 519 28.12 14.80 13.99
CA ILE A 519 29.00 15.47 13.03
C ILE A 519 28.31 16.73 12.52
N SER A 520 28.98 17.87 12.58
CA SER A 520 28.50 19.14 12.01
C SER A 520 29.59 19.82 11.18
N ASP A 521 29.20 20.53 10.11
CA ASP A 521 30.13 21.23 9.22
C ASP A 521 29.43 22.23 8.26
N PRO A 522 29.74 23.54 8.37
CA PRO A 522 29.49 24.33 9.57
C PRO A 522 27.98 24.54 9.79
N SER A 523 27.51 24.46 11.03
CA SER A 523 26.09 24.52 11.38
C SER A 523 25.83 25.24 12.70
N THR A 524 24.57 25.59 13.00
CA THR A 524 24.14 26.03 14.34
C THR A 524 23.11 25.07 14.90
N GLN A 525 23.35 24.52 16.07
CA GLN A 525 22.50 23.49 16.66
C GLN A 525 22.09 23.90 18.07
N THR A 526 20.79 23.95 18.31
CA THR A 526 20.23 24.29 19.62
C THR A 526 19.73 23.03 20.29
N PHE A 527 20.16 22.79 21.52
CA PHE A 527 19.75 21.66 22.35
C PHE A 527 19.05 22.16 23.59
N ASN A 528 17.98 21.49 24.02
CA ASN A 528 17.50 21.61 25.39
C ASN A 528 18.55 20.98 26.33
N ASN A 529 18.69 19.65 26.33
CA ASN A 529 19.82 18.98 27.00
C ASN A 529 20.69 18.26 25.97
N LEU A 530 22.00 18.32 26.13
CA LEU A 530 22.97 17.54 25.36
C LEU A 530 23.70 16.58 26.30
N SER A 531 23.49 15.28 26.14
CA SER A 531 24.13 14.24 26.93
C SER A 531 24.97 13.34 26.04
N VAL A 532 26.28 13.28 26.25
CA VAL A 532 27.18 12.39 25.52
C VAL A 532 27.50 11.16 26.35
N GLY A 533 27.09 9.98 25.88
CA GLY A 533 27.38 8.70 26.53
C GLY A 533 28.81 8.20 26.29
N ALA A 534 29.17 7.08 26.92
CA ALA A 534 30.54 6.54 26.91
C ALA A 534 31.12 6.27 25.51
N ASN A 535 30.27 5.95 24.54
CA ASN A 535 30.67 5.71 23.14
C ASN A 535 30.45 6.92 22.22
N GLY A 536 29.83 7.99 22.72
CA GLY A 536 29.49 9.17 21.94
C GLY A 536 30.71 10.06 21.68
N TYR A 537 30.73 10.74 20.54
CA TYR A 537 31.72 11.78 20.23
C TYR A 537 31.10 12.87 19.33
N ILE A 538 31.71 14.06 19.35
CA ILE A 538 31.33 15.21 18.54
C ILE A 538 32.48 15.57 17.60
N GLN A 539 32.16 15.85 16.34
CA GLN A 539 33.06 16.41 15.34
C GLN A 539 32.43 17.68 14.76
N ALA A 540 33.07 18.81 15.01
CA ALA A 540 32.64 20.14 14.65
C ALA A 540 33.88 21.02 14.41
N GLY A 541 33.87 21.80 13.33
CA GLY A 541 34.95 22.66 12.90
C GLY A 541 34.63 24.15 13.06
N ALA A 542 35.44 24.97 12.39
CA ALA A 542 35.25 26.41 12.35
C ALA A 542 33.86 26.81 11.85
N GLY A 543 33.15 27.64 12.62
CA GLY A 543 31.81 28.13 12.30
C GLY A 543 30.67 27.27 12.81
N ASP A 544 30.96 26.13 13.45
CA ASP A 544 29.96 25.35 14.16
C ASP A 544 29.63 25.97 15.53
N VAL A 545 28.34 26.05 15.84
CA VAL A 545 27.84 26.60 17.12
C VAL A 545 26.86 25.63 17.77
N PHE A 546 27.17 25.20 18.99
CA PHE A 546 26.37 24.32 19.83
C PHE A 546 25.74 25.15 20.95
N LYS A 547 24.46 25.52 20.80
CA LYS A 547 23.70 26.23 21.83
C LYS A 547 23.03 25.23 22.77
N VAL A 548 23.27 25.32 24.07
CA VAL A 548 22.69 24.39 25.07
C VAL A 548 21.87 25.19 26.10
N GLY A 549 20.56 24.95 26.10
CA GLY A 549 19.59 25.61 26.98
C GLY A 549 19.52 25.05 28.41
N GLY A 550 19.84 23.78 28.56
CA GLY A 550 19.82 23.01 29.79
C GLY A 550 21.22 22.47 30.09
N ASN A 551 21.35 21.18 30.39
CA ASN A 551 22.63 20.61 30.80
C ASN A 551 23.45 20.07 29.62
N PHE A 552 24.77 20.19 29.73
CA PHE A 552 25.74 19.51 28.88
C PHE A 552 26.47 18.42 29.68
N THR A 553 25.95 17.21 29.68
CA THR A 553 26.57 16.08 30.39
C THR A 553 27.44 15.27 29.44
N ASN A 554 28.57 14.78 29.94
CA ASN A 554 29.55 14.06 29.13
C ASN A 554 30.17 12.92 29.93
N ALA A 555 30.01 11.70 29.42
CA ALA A 555 30.61 10.47 29.93
C ALA A 555 31.50 9.79 28.86
N SER A 556 31.82 10.46 27.76
CA SER A 556 32.55 9.91 26.62
C SER A 556 33.94 9.38 26.99
N THR A 557 34.27 8.23 26.42
CA THR A 557 35.62 7.65 26.45
C THR A 557 36.34 7.81 25.11
N LYS A 558 35.75 8.53 24.15
CA LYS A 558 36.18 8.60 22.74
C LYS A 558 36.96 9.88 22.43
N ASN A 559 37.91 10.22 23.29
CA ASN A 559 38.71 11.45 23.14
C ASN A 559 39.52 11.51 21.84
N GLN A 560 39.87 10.37 21.23
CA GLN A 560 40.58 10.31 19.94
C GLN A 560 39.71 10.60 18.73
N LEU A 561 38.39 10.51 18.87
CA LEU A 561 37.42 10.80 17.81
C LEU A 561 36.75 12.17 17.99
N TRP A 562 36.96 12.79 19.15
CA TRP A 562 36.38 14.06 19.53
C TRP A 562 37.15 15.22 18.89
N TYR A 563 36.44 16.11 18.19
CA TYR A 563 37.02 17.29 17.55
C TYR A 563 36.05 18.46 17.65
N THR A 564 36.30 19.40 18.56
CA THR A 564 35.49 20.62 18.74
C THR A 564 36.33 21.86 19.02
N ARG A 565 37.65 21.79 18.76
CA ARG A 565 38.62 22.87 19.07
C ARG A 565 38.45 24.13 18.23
N GLU A 566 37.65 24.06 17.18
CA GLU A 566 37.34 25.20 16.31
C GLU A 566 35.86 25.58 16.40
N ALA A 567 35.08 24.91 17.25
CA ALA A 567 33.65 25.10 17.41
C ALA A 567 33.32 25.87 18.70
N THR A 568 32.16 26.53 18.70
CA THR A 568 31.60 27.25 19.86
C THR A 568 30.64 26.35 20.64
N LEU A 569 30.81 26.30 21.96
CA LEU A 569 29.78 25.89 22.92
C LEU A 569 29.17 27.14 23.56
N GLU A 570 27.90 27.40 23.27
CA GLU A 570 27.16 28.56 23.78
C GLU A 570 26.11 28.08 24.79
N LEU A 571 26.14 28.61 26.01
CA LEU A 571 25.16 28.32 27.04
C LEU A 571 24.10 29.41 27.02
N ILE A 572 22.87 29.03 26.73
CA ILE A 572 21.74 29.94 26.55
C ILE A 572 20.67 29.67 27.62
N GLY A 573 19.88 30.67 27.98
CA GLY A 573 18.83 30.45 28.98
C GLY A 573 18.26 31.74 29.52
N ALA A 574 17.23 31.61 30.36
CA ALA A 574 16.74 32.75 31.15
C ALA A 574 17.77 33.14 32.22
N ASP A 575 17.68 34.35 32.76
CA ASP A 575 18.53 34.80 33.86
C ASP A 575 18.50 33.79 35.04
N GLN A 576 19.67 33.52 35.63
CA GLN A 576 19.91 32.51 36.67
C GLN A 576 19.79 31.04 36.22
N THR A 577 19.71 30.75 34.92
CA THR A 577 19.78 29.35 34.43
C THR A 577 21.15 28.78 34.78
N ASN A 578 21.17 27.63 35.46
CA ASN A 578 22.40 26.95 35.84
C ASN A 578 22.60 25.68 35.00
N HIS A 579 23.69 25.64 34.26
CA HIS A 579 24.07 24.54 33.39
C HIS A 579 25.03 23.60 34.11
N TRP A 580 24.76 22.30 34.06
CA TRP A 580 25.70 21.29 34.52
C TRP A 580 26.62 20.86 33.38
N ILE A 581 27.92 20.84 33.67
CA ILE A 581 28.95 20.42 32.71
C ILE A 581 29.86 19.36 33.35
N ASP A 582 29.93 18.19 32.73
CA ASP A 582 30.87 17.15 33.15
C ASP A 582 32.26 17.38 32.54
N VAL A 583 33.29 17.35 33.38
CA VAL A 583 34.69 17.46 32.92
C VAL A 583 35.36 16.09 32.97
N LEU A 584 35.77 15.60 31.80
CA LEU A 584 36.45 14.31 31.65
C LEU A 584 37.94 14.43 31.35
N GLY A 585 38.37 15.57 30.80
CA GLY A 585 39.76 15.83 30.45
C GLY A 585 40.71 15.68 31.64
N ALA A 586 41.84 15.01 31.40
CA ALA A 586 42.93 15.00 32.37
C ALA A 586 43.57 16.40 32.42
N ASP A 587 43.94 16.87 33.61
CA ASP A 587 44.76 18.08 33.73
C ASP A 587 46.17 17.77 33.22
N ASN A 588 46.48 18.22 32.00
CA ASN A 588 47.78 18.06 31.37
C ASN A 588 48.66 19.31 31.55
N GLY A 589 48.29 20.20 32.46
CA GLY A 589 48.94 21.50 32.62
C GLY A 589 48.50 22.49 31.54
N LYS A 590 49.27 23.57 31.40
CA LYS A 590 48.94 24.74 30.57
C LYS A 590 49.00 24.51 29.05
N THR A 591 49.28 23.31 28.57
CA THR A 591 49.37 23.02 27.14
C THR A 591 48.24 22.08 26.75
N ALA A 592 47.29 22.59 25.97
CA ALA A 592 46.14 21.83 25.50
C ALA A 592 46.58 20.71 24.55
N ARG A 593 45.93 19.53 24.57
CA ARG A 593 46.27 18.40 23.68
C ARG A 593 45.08 18.01 22.83
N ASN A 594 45.29 17.59 21.58
CA ASN A 594 44.24 17.24 20.61
C ASN A 594 43.23 16.12 21.02
N GLN A 595 43.16 15.68 22.29
CA GLN A 595 42.35 14.56 22.78
C GLN A 595 41.86 14.78 24.24
N ASP A 596 41.39 15.98 24.59
CA ASP A 596 41.03 16.41 25.95
C ASP A 596 39.59 16.90 26.13
N PHE A 597 38.71 16.68 25.13
CA PHE A 597 37.33 17.20 25.11
C PHE A 597 37.24 18.74 25.18
N SER A 598 38.24 19.40 24.59
CA SER A 598 38.35 20.87 24.48
C SER A 598 37.41 21.48 23.46
N TRP A 599 37.05 22.73 23.69
CA TRP A 599 36.25 23.53 22.77
C TRP A 599 37.05 24.72 22.24
N GLY A 600 36.70 25.23 21.06
CA GLY A 600 37.28 26.46 20.54
C GLY A 600 36.84 27.65 21.38
N GLU A 601 35.53 27.76 21.60
CA GLU A 601 34.95 28.83 22.41
C GLU A 601 33.95 28.26 23.42
N LEU A 602 33.96 28.81 24.63
CA LEU A 602 32.85 28.71 25.58
C LEU A 602 32.24 30.10 25.76
N ASN A 603 31.01 30.27 25.33
CA ASN A 603 30.23 31.50 25.48
C ASN A 603 29.12 31.30 26.52
N ILE A 604 29.09 32.16 27.54
CA ILE A 604 28.09 32.16 28.62
C ILE A 604 27.18 33.37 28.42
N ASP A 605 25.94 33.15 27.97
CA ASP A 605 24.98 34.25 27.82
C ASP A 605 24.72 34.95 29.16
N GLY A 606 24.46 36.26 29.09
CA GLY A 606 24.25 37.10 30.27
C GLY A 606 23.21 36.52 31.25
N GLY A 607 23.62 36.35 32.51
CA GLY A 607 22.77 35.81 33.58
C GLY A 607 22.86 34.29 33.77
N ASN A 608 23.51 33.55 32.86
CA ASN A 608 23.67 32.10 32.97
C ASN A 608 24.85 31.73 33.90
N LEU A 609 24.70 30.58 34.56
CA LEU A 609 25.62 30.04 35.56
C LEU A 609 26.13 28.66 35.10
N ILE A 610 27.39 28.34 35.42
CA ILE A 610 27.96 27.00 35.20
C ILE A 610 28.22 26.32 36.53
N THR A 611 27.84 25.05 36.63
CA THR A 611 28.31 24.13 37.67
C THR A 611 29.04 22.96 37.04
N PHE A 612 30.36 22.91 37.23
CA PHE A 612 31.16 21.76 36.83
C PHE A 612 30.94 20.57 37.77
N LYS A 613 30.86 19.40 37.16
CA LYS A 613 30.78 18.11 37.85
C LYS A 613 32.02 17.29 37.55
N ASN A 614 32.51 16.60 38.57
CA ASN A 614 33.59 15.63 38.37
C ASN A 614 32.98 14.37 37.75
N GLY A 615 33.13 14.22 36.43
CA GLY A 615 32.48 13.14 35.68
C GLY A 615 33.00 11.73 36.01
N THR A 616 34.13 11.58 36.73
CA THR A 616 34.61 10.28 37.23
C THR A 616 35.43 10.42 38.53
N ALA A 617 35.71 9.31 39.24
CA ALA A 617 36.33 9.31 40.58
C ALA A 617 37.82 9.75 40.67
N LEU A 618 38.46 10.18 39.58
CA LEU A 618 39.86 10.65 39.63
C LEU A 618 39.93 12.10 40.13
N CYS A 619 41.00 12.40 40.86
CA CYS A 619 41.41 13.75 41.24
C CYS A 619 42.24 14.39 40.10
N ASN A 620 42.09 15.70 39.93
CA ASN A 620 42.76 16.56 38.93
C ASN A 620 42.18 16.47 37.50
N ARG A 621 41.37 17.47 37.13
CA ARG A 621 40.69 17.61 35.84
C ARG A 621 41.09 18.90 35.14
N GLY A 622 41.30 18.79 33.84
CA GLY A 622 41.54 19.92 32.95
C GLY A 622 40.38 20.08 31.99
N TRP A 623 39.85 21.30 31.85
CA TRP A 623 39.02 21.65 30.71
C TRP A 623 39.68 22.81 29.95
N TYR A 624 39.76 22.71 28.63
CA TYR A 624 40.49 23.65 27.80
C TYR A 624 39.52 24.29 26.81
N VAL A 625 39.51 25.62 26.79
CA VAL A 625 38.80 26.46 25.83
C VAL A 625 39.80 27.47 25.25
N ALA A 626 39.73 27.80 23.96
CA ALA A 626 40.56 28.89 23.45
C ALA A 626 39.96 30.23 23.94
N ASP A 627 38.70 30.48 23.61
CA ASP A 627 37.94 31.66 24.01
C ASP A 627 36.97 31.36 25.17
N LEU A 628 36.93 32.24 26.17
CA LEU A 628 35.98 32.22 27.28
C LEU A 628 35.27 33.56 27.36
N ILE A 629 34.02 33.58 26.91
CA ILE A 629 33.18 34.79 26.87
C ILE A 629 32.13 34.70 27.98
N GLY A 630 31.87 35.82 28.66
CA GLY A 630 30.78 35.94 29.64
C GLY A 630 31.14 35.52 31.07
N ALA A 631 32.40 35.17 31.37
CA ALA A 631 32.81 34.95 32.76
C ALA A 631 32.78 36.26 33.58
N LEU A 632 32.13 36.25 34.74
CA LEU A 632 31.93 37.42 35.59
C LEU A 632 32.99 37.50 36.69
N ILE A 633 33.89 38.47 36.61
CA ILE A 633 34.95 38.68 37.60
C ILE A 633 34.36 39.33 38.87
N SER A 634 34.66 38.73 40.03
CA SER A 634 34.41 39.30 41.36
C SER A 634 35.68 39.22 42.20
N GLY A 635 36.45 40.31 42.21
CA GLY A 635 37.78 40.34 42.85
C GLY A 635 38.74 39.34 42.20
N SER A 636 39.19 38.34 42.98
CA SER A 636 40.08 37.27 42.51
C SER A 636 39.35 35.96 42.19
N SER A 637 38.03 35.98 42.03
CA SER A 637 37.22 34.81 41.67
C SER A 637 36.28 35.08 40.50
N ILE A 638 35.76 34.01 39.89
CA ILE A 638 34.68 34.09 38.90
C ILE A 638 33.35 33.78 39.58
N ALA A 639 32.35 34.65 39.38
CA ALA A 639 31.08 34.62 40.10
C ALA A 639 30.03 33.67 39.49
N ASN A 640 30.05 33.48 38.17
CA ASN A 640 29.08 32.65 37.45
C ASN A 640 29.61 31.26 37.08
N ILE A 641 30.78 30.87 37.60
CA ILE A 641 31.36 29.55 37.37
C ILE A 641 31.67 28.88 38.72
N THR A 642 31.01 27.76 38.98
CA THR A 642 31.22 26.90 40.14
C THR A 642 31.99 25.66 39.71
N GLY A 643 33.17 25.45 40.28
CA GLY A 643 34.01 24.28 40.09
C GLY A 643 33.92 23.24 41.21
N PHE A 644 34.93 22.37 41.27
CA PHE A 644 35.17 21.43 42.36
C PHE A 644 36.67 21.33 42.66
N ASN A 645 37.03 20.84 43.84
CA ASN A 645 38.44 20.66 44.23
C ASN A 645 39.19 19.76 43.24
N GLY A 646 40.27 20.30 42.65
CA GLY A 646 41.06 19.63 41.62
C GLY A 646 40.63 19.93 40.19
N LEU A 647 39.69 20.85 39.95
CA LEU A 647 39.40 21.36 38.61
C LEU A 647 40.34 22.52 38.23
N THR A 648 40.91 22.46 37.03
CA THR A 648 41.51 23.61 36.34
C THR A 648 40.80 23.83 35.00
N VAL A 649 40.28 25.04 34.78
CA VAL A 649 39.79 25.49 33.47
C VAL A 649 40.88 26.36 32.84
N TYR A 650 41.29 26.04 31.63
CA TYR A 650 42.32 26.75 30.87
C TYR A 650 41.69 27.59 29.77
N TYR A 651 42.14 28.84 29.65
CA TYR A 651 41.78 29.77 28.56
C TYR A 651 43.04 30.34 27.91
N ASP A 652 42.97 30.67 26.62
CA ASP A 652 44.10 31.28 25.90
C ASP A 652 44.12 32.80 26.12
N ALA A 653 45.06 33.27 26.93
CA ALA A 653 45.19 34.68 27.27
C ALA A 653 45.62 35.59 26.10
N TYR A 654 46.02 35.01 24.97
CA TYR A 654 46.40 35.76 23.76
C TYR A 654 45.22 35.99 22.81
N GLN A 655 44.07 35.36 23.07
CA GLN A 655 42.86 35.66 22.33
C GLN A 655 42.28 37.02 22.73
N THR A 656 41.74 37.72 21.73
CA THR A 656 41.23 39.08 21.94
C THR A 656 40.01 39.07 22.85
N ASP A 657 39.16 38.07 22.74
CA ASP A 657 37.94 37.94 23.53
C ASP A 657 38.22 37.62 25.01
N ASN A 658 39.41 37.10 25.32
CA ASN A 658 39.88 36.86 26.68
C ASN A 658 40.62 38.05 27.31
N ALA A 659 40.80 39.17 26.62
CA ALA A 659 41.62 40.29 27.11
C ALA A 659 41.17 40.83 28.48
N TYR A 660 39.86 40.72 28.78
CA TYR A 660 39.28 41.16 30.06
C TYR A 660 39.70 40.29 31.26
N LEU A 661 40.15 39.06 31.02
CA LEU A 661 40.69 38.14 32.05
C LEU A 661 42.16 38.45 32.39
N GLY A 662 42.82 39.32 31.62
CA GLY A 662 44.14 39.86 31.93
C GLY A 662 45.28 38.84 32.06
N GLY A 663 45.09 37.60 31.57
CA GLY A 663 46.06 36.51 31.74
C GLY A 663 46.27 36.05 33.18
N LEU A 664 45.29 36.33 34.06
CA LEU A 664 45.36 36.03 35.48
C LEU A 664 44.80 34.63 35.81
N THR A 665 45.00 34.23 37.08
CA THR A 665 44.37 33.07 37.69
C THR A 665 43.27 33.50 38.64
N TYR A 666 42.10 32.87 38.54
CA TYR A 666 40.93 33.16 39.37
C TYR A 666 40.49 31.91 40.12
N ALA A 667 40.05 32.08 41.37
CA ALA A 667 39.40 31.01 42.12
C ALA A 667 37.97 30.76 41.59
N LEU A 668 37.52 29.51 41.62
CA LEU A 668 36.14 29.15 41.32
C LEU A 668 35.37 28.84 42.61
N ALA A 669 34.08 29.22 42.64
CA ALA A 669 33.19 28.80 43.72
C ALA A 669 33.13 27.26 43.78
N GLY A 670 33.03 26.65 44.96
CA GLY A 670 33.02 25.17 45.09
C GLY A 670 34.38 24.48 44.93
N GLY A 671 35.44 25.21 44.57
CA GLY A 671 36.82 24.73 44.43
C GLY A 671 37.31 24.71 42.98
N GLY A 672 38.63 24.67 42.80
CA GLY A 672 39.27 24.76 41.49
C GLY A 672 39.62 26.18 41.05
N GLN A 673 40.12 26.32 39.82
CA GLN A 673 40.69 27.56 39.31
C GLN A 673 40.47 27.74 37.80
N LEU A 674 40.32 28.99 37.37
CA LEU A 674 40.44 29.42 35.97
C LEU A 674 41.86 29.97 35.76
N VAL A 675 42.59 29.46 34.77
CA VAL A 675 44.03 29.71 34.59
C VAL A 675 44.32 30.04 33.12
N ALA A 676 45.11 31.09 32.90
CA ALA A 676 45.69 31.35 31.58
C ALA A 676 46.63 30.21 31.17
N ASP A 677 46.35 29.63 30.01
CA ASP A 677 47.15 28.58 29.41
C ASP A 677 48.48 29.15 28.84
N VAL A 678 49.30 28.27 28.28
CA VAL A 678 50.54 28.65 27.58
C VAL A 678 50.41 28.04 26.19
N PRO A 679 50.11 28.84 25.16
CA PRO A 679 50.02 28.35 23.81
C PRO A 679 51.32 27.65 23.42
N GLU A 680 51.21 26.57 22.65
CA GLU A 680 52.38 25.94 22.09
C GLU A 680 53.19 27.00 21.30
N PRO A 681 54.49 27.19 21.60
CA PRO A 681 55.26 28.21 20.89
C PRO A 681 55.29 27.89 19.39
N MET A 682 55.04 28.89 18.55
CA MET A 682 55.12 28.83 17.06
C MET A 682 56.52 28.46 16.51
N THR A 683 57.40 27.89 17.34
CA THR A 683 58.82 27.63 17.10
C THR A 683 59.12 26.65 15.95
N TRP A 684 58.15 25.89 15.44
CA TRP A 684 58.38 25.02 14.26
C TRP A 684 58.48 25.80 12.94
N ILE A 685 57.76 26.92 12.80
CA ILE A 685 57.88 27.80 11.62
C ILE A 685 59.20 28.57 11.63
N LEU A 686 59.69 28.94 12.83
CA LEU A 686 61.01 29.54 13.04
C LEU A 686 62.17 28.55 12.83
N PHE A 687 61.99 27.26 13.14
CA PHE A 687 63.03 26.25 12.93
C PHE A 687 63.20 25.86 11.44
N LEU A 688 62.11 25.83 10.65
CA LEU A 688 62.17 25.55 9.21
C LEU A 688 62.67 26.76 8.39
N SER A 689 62.33 27.98 8.79
CA SER A 689 62.90 29.20 8.17
C SER A 689 64.39 29.40 8.54
N GLY A 690 64.83 28.90 9.70
CA GLY A 690 66.25 28.87 10.10
C GLY A 690 67.12 27.92 9.28
N LEU A 691 66.59 26.75 8.86
CA LEU A 691 67.34 25.78 8.05
C LEU A 691 67.43 26.15 6.56
N GLY A 692 66.47 26.92 6.04
CA GLY A 692 66.54 27.49 4.68
C GLY A 692 67.66 28.53 4.50
N LEU A 693 68.06 29.20 5.59
CA LEU A 693 69.13 30.21 5.58
C LEU A 693 70.55 29.64 5.78
N LEU A 694 70.69 28.39 6.26
CA LEU A 694 71.99 27.69 6.33
C LEU A 694 72.36 26.91 5.05
N GLY A 695 71.40 26.59 4.17
CA GLY A 695 71.66 25.96 2.87
C GLY A 695 72.27 26.90 1.80
N GLY A 696 72.19 28.22 2.02
CA GLY A 696 72.65 29.24 1.06
C GLY A 696 74.16 29.56 1.08
N PHE A 697 74.91 29.09 2.08
CA PHE A 697 76.30 29.54 2.32
C PHE A 697 77.42 28.54 1.95
N VAL A 698 77.11 27.34 1.42
CA VAL A 698 78.15 26.35 1.05
C VAL A 698 78.46 26.30 -0.46
N ARG A 699 77.84 27.13 -1.31
CA ARG A 699 78.12 27.07 -2.75
C ARG A 699 78.47 28.44 -3.36
N ARG A 700 79.72 28.88 -3.18
CA ARG A 700 80.57 29.46 -4.24
C ARG A 700 81.90 30.03 -3.72
N ARG A 701 83.00 29.44 -4.19
CA ARG A 701 84.26 30.03 -4.72
C ARG A 701 85.34 28.94 -4.53
N ARG A 702 86.12 28.50 -5.51
CA ARG A 702 86.77 29.11 -6.70
C ARG A 702 87.53 27.93 -7.38
N VAL A 703 87.94 27.88 -8.65
CA VAL A 703 87.86 28.70 -9.86
C VAL A 703 88.61 27.95 -10.99
N GLN A 704 88.20 28.14 -12.25
CA GLN A 704 88.95 28.14 -13.55
C GLN A 704 89.94 26.99 -13.86
N ALA A 705 90.32 26.68 -15.09
CA ALA A 705 89.86 26.85 -16.48
C ALA A 705 91.00 26.22 -17.31
N VAL A 706 90.73 25.48 -18.38
CA VAL A 706 91.65 25.43 -19.54
C VAL A 706 90.79 25.25 -20.79
N ALA A 707 91.07 26.12 -21.76
CA ALA A 707 90.52 26.19 -23.10
C ALA A 707 91.10 25.10 -24.02
N GLY A 708 90.34 24.74 -25.06
CA GLY A 708 90.73 23.82 -26.12
C GLY A 708 89.51 23.17 -26.74
#